data_AF-A0A8T7LCV4-F1
#
_entry.id   AF-A0A8T7LCV4-F1
#
_cell.length_a   1.000
_cell.length_b   1.000
_cell.length_c   1.000
_cell.angle_alpha   90.00
_cell.angle_beta   90.00
_cell.angle_gamma   90.00
#
_symmetry.space_group_name_H-M   'P 1'
#
loop_
_entity.id
_entity.type
_entity.pdbx_description
1 polymer ?
#
loop_
_entity_poly.entity_id
_entity_poly.type
_entity_poly.pdbx_seq_one_letter_code
_entity_poly.pdbx_strand_id
1 'polypeptide(L)'
;MAQREPTIASILQELAVEYDDVVAEREIYQRVLDRRPSQARDPFASIRERLRFEAAEVGWVRMGDGTLLPLHVALTGLRFRITPGDDELAAGALLRTRLIPFVPMTRKDIVLTDAEGSTLPVAVTTITANDAMFGPFQLAALHPGPWMARMKIRRGDSILVTIERAAPLTLRLEHEPRAAFHLDEVLHQERELLDGIVARVAASRSRPLTADEAVLPVYARAPWRTAYPGRCWQDLVASDRRLRLIDGVLIGDHAYRRPIDDLIDGMHDARAWEERDTELLAAIAGIQHELLESRREAATQELWNGVAPRISTARVVFDSQSGESTVIQPEPIDALCDYTDQIEERLRNGGYDDDAWDMLEDEDPLFGTLDLDHEELAEVPLIEDLRGFIAERPELAAAARRLMAALSAEDFERLQHAQSSTDVQNVLAARFHRILPDNPDLFATLVRYTAPTASAPDFAGGPPELEDSTGDSESPFTSEPWEADEDEEWDDDIDDQPTVHDEALTASHELMERFYAYLIAQGKSEATAASRTGDLWIYADFLASYYAQTLAEGNYTTLDECLFFFYPRRVANSSPRGARELCTSLKQFYSFLRMEQIADDRFAREMWRRRDQVARVVDLYDQIDVESPQFERLFVRLFAPYTA
;
A
#
# COMPACT_ATOMS: atom_id res chain seq x y z
N MET A 1 41.95 -29.25 4.13
CA MET A 1 40.73 -28.52 4.56
C MET A 1 40.52 -27.40 3.55
N ALA A 2 39.48 -27.48 2.72
CA ALA A 2 39.19 -26.42 1.76
C ALA A 2 38.73 -25.18 2.55
N GLN A 3 39.47 -24.07 2.46
CA GLN A 3 39.00 -22.78 2.96
C GLN A 3 37.77 -22.42 2.12
N ARG A 4 36.58 -22.46 2.74
CA ARG A 4 35.35 -21.98 2.09
C ARG A 4 35.56 -20.52 1.71
N GLU A 5 35.28 -20.18 0.46
CA GLU A 5 35.30 -18.78 0.02
C GLU A 5 34.39 -17.94 0.92
N PRO A 6 34.82 -16.75 1.36
CA PRO A 6 34.02 -15.88 2.20
C PRO A 6 32.75 -15.44 1.46
N THR A 7 31.61 -15.44 2.15
CA THR A 7 30.34 -15.00 1.57
C THR A 7 30.25 -13.47 1.59
N ILE A 8 29.36 -12.88 0.79
CA ILE A 8 29.13 -11.43 0.84
C ILE A 8 28.71 -11.00 2.25
N ALA A 9 27.82 -11.77 2.89
CA ALA A 9 27.38 -11.52 4.25
C ALA A 9 28.52 -11.57 5.27
N SER A 10 29.42 -12.56 5.20
CA SER A 10 30.56 -12.63 6.13
C SER A 10 31.53 -11.47 5.92
N ILE A 11 31.77 -11.07 4.67
CA ILE A 11 32.62 -9.90 4.37
C ILE A 11 31.99 -8.61 4.89
N LEU A 12 30.68 -8.42 4.69
CA LEU A 12 29.97 -7.23 5.19
C LEU A 12 30.02 -7.17 6.73
N GLN A 13 29.89 -8.29 7.42
CA GLN A 13 30.03 -8.37 8.88
C GLN A 13 31.45 -8.07 9.35
N GLU A 14 32.48 -8.58 8.68
CA GLU A 14 33.88 -8.25 8.97
C GLU A 14 34.15 -6.76 8.76
N LEU A 15 33.69 -6.21 7.61
CA LEU A 15 33.83 -4.80 7.30
C LEU A 15 33.12 -3.93 8.34
N ALA A 16 31.93 -4.32 8.82
CA ALA A 16 31.22 -3.55 9.83
C ALA A 16 32.09 -3.30 11.08
N VAL A 17 32.94 -4.25 11.49
CA VAL A 17 33.84 -4.11 12.65
C VAL A 17 35.03 -3.18 12.38
N GLU A 18 35.37 -2.94 11.11
CA GLU A 18 36.53 -2.12 10.72
C GLU A 18 36.23 -0.62 10.65
N TYR A 19 34.96 -0.22 10.62
CA TYR A 19 34.54 1.18 10.56
C TYR A 19 33.90 1.64 11.87
N ASP A 20 34.11 2.89 12.23
CA ASP A 20 33.56 3.52 13.44
C ASP A 20 32.71 4.77 13.14
N ASP A 21 32.47 5.08 11.87
CA ASP A 21 31.73 6.27 11.43
C ASP A 21 30.92 5.98 10.15
N VAL A 22 30.16 6.97 9.66
CA VAL A 22 29.36 6.89 8.43
C VAL A 22 30.27 6.67 7.21
N VAL A 23 29.87 5.73 6.35
CA VAL A 23 30.60 5.32 5.14
C VAL A 23 29.68 5.40 3.93
N ALA A 24 30.22 5.78 2.77
CA ALA A 24 29.46 5.72 1.52
C ALA A 24 29.23 4.26 1.10
N GLU A 25 28.00 3.94 0.64
CA GLU A 25 27.64 2.59 0.16
C GLU A 25 28.62 2.09 -0.92
N ARG A 26 28.99 2.98 -1.85
CA ARG A 26 29.90 2.66 -2.95
C ARG A 26 31.29 2.23 -2.48
N GLU A 27 31.78 2.77 -1.37
CA GLU A 27 33.07 2.36 -0.80
C GLU A 27 32.97 0.93 -0.26
N ILE A 28 31.90 0.62 0.49
CA ILE A 28 31.65 -0.74 0.99
C ILE A 28 31.51 -1.73 -0.16
N TYR A 29 30.78 -1.37 -1.22
CA TYR A 29 30.65 -2.19 -2.42
C TYR A 29 32.01 -2.55 -3.03
N GLN A 30 32.91 -1.56 -3.15
CA GLN A 30 34.26 -1.79 -3.68
C GLN A 30 35.07 -2.72 -2.77
N ARG A 31 35.05 -2.48 -1.45
CA ARG A 31 35.77 -3.30 -0.47
C ARG A 31 35.31 -4.76 -0.45
N VAL A 32 34.01 -5.00 -0.67
CA VAL A 32 33.48 -6.37 -0.80
C VAL A 32 34.04 -7.03 -2.06
N LEU A 33 34.06 -6.31 -3.20
CA LEU A 33 34.61 -6.84 -4.46
C LEU A 33 36.12 -7.03 -4.42
N ASP A 34 36.86 -6.24 -3.64
CA ASP A 34 38.30 -6.41 -3.43
C ASP A 34 38.60 -7.73 -2.70
N ARG A 35 37.74 -8.16 -1.76
CA ARG A 35 37.86 -9.45 -1.04
C ARG A 35 37.27 -10.62 -1.82
N ARG A 36 36.23 -10.37 -2.61
CA ARG A 36 35.55 -11.36 -3.44
C ARG A 36 35.26 -10.79 -4.83
N PRO A 37 36.22 -10.89 -5.77
CA PRO A 37 36.03 -10.43 -7.13
C PRO A 37 34.85 -11.15 -7.80
N SER A 38 34.03 -10.39 -8.53
CA SER A 38 32.88 -10.93 -9.28
C SER A 38 33.07 -10.68 -10.77
N GLN A 39 32.69 -11.66 -11.61
CA GLN A 39 32.68 -11.54 -13.07
C GLN A 39 31.28 -11.25 -13.63
N ALA A 40 30.29 -10.98 -12.77
CA ALA A 40 28.93 -10.66 -13.20
C ALA A 40 28.86 -9.33 -13.97
N ARG A 41 27.84 -9.18 -14.81
CA ARG A 41 27.59 -7.96 -15.61
C ARG A 41 27.35 -6.71 -14.74
N ASP A 42 26.67 -6.86 -13.60
CA ASP A 42 26.58 -5.86 -12.52
C ASP A 42 27.10 -6.50 -11.22
N PRO A 43 28.39 -6.34 -10.87
CA PRO A 43 28.97 -6.97 -9.69
C PRO A 43 28.44 -6.40 -8.38
N PHE A 44 27.79 -5.23 -8.40
CA PHE A 44 27.24 -4.58 -7.21
C PHE A 44 25.83 -5.02 -6.85
N ALA A 45 25.08 -5.60 -7.79
CA ALA A 45 23.66 -5.93 -7.61
C ALA A 45 23.40 -6.78 -6.36
N SER A 46 24.13 -7.88 -6.19
CA SER A 46 23.96 -8.80 -5.05
C SER A 46 24.33 -8.18 -3.70
N ILE A 47 25.31 -7.27 -3.67
CA ILE A 47 25.73 -6.55 -2.46
C ILE A 47 24.66 -5.53 -2.07
N ARG A 48 24.17 -4.78 -3.07
CA ARG A 48 23.10 -3.78 -2.91
C ARG A 48 21.80 -4.44 -2.45
N GLU A 49 21.43 -5.58 -3.01
CA GLU A 49 20.25 -6.35 -2.61
C GLU A 49 20.35 -6.84 -1.17
N ARG A 50 21.51 -7.41 -0.79
CA ARG A 50 21.77 -7.85 0.59
C ARG A 50 21.66 -6.70 1.59
N LEU A 51 22.26 -5.56 1.29
CA LEU A 51 22.13 -4.37 2.13
C LEU A 51 20.72 -3.79 2.10
N ARG A 52 19.98 -3.92 0.99
CA ARG A 52 18.59 -3.45 0.91
C ARG A 52 17.67 -4.18 1.87
N PHE A 53 17.77 -5.51 1.96
CA PHE A 53 16.81 -6.31 2.71
C PHE A 53 17.32 -6.82 4.07
N GLU A 54 18.64 -6.90 4.26
CA GLU A 54 19.25 -7.56 5.43
C GLU A 54 20.35 -6.70 6.08
N ALA A 55 20.37 -5.38 5.85
CA ALA A 55 21.46 -4.51 6.33
C ALA A 55 21.79 -4.72 7.81
N ALA A 56 20.77 -4.73 8.68
CA ALA A 56 20.95 -4.91 10.12
C ALA A 56 21.55 -6.30 10.46
N GLU A 57 21.19 -7.35 9.73
CA GLU A 57 21.70 -8.71 9.94
C GLU A 57 23.18 -8.84 9.55
N VAL A 58 23.62 -8.07 8.56
CA VAL A 58 25.02 -8.00 8.13
C VAL A 58 25.83 -6.90 8.81
N GLY A 59 25.27 -6.26 9.85
CA GLY A 59 25.99 -5.35 10.73
C GLY A 59 25.96 -3.87 10.31
N TRP A 60 25.00 -3.45 9.49
CA TRP A 60 24.91 -2.09 8.96
C TRP A 60 23.53 -1.47 9.18
N VAL A 61 23.49 -0.14 9.25
CA VAL A 61 22.27 0.67 9.24
C VAL A 61 22.27 1.52 7.97
N ARG A 62 21.23 1.38 7.14
CA ARG A 62 21.06 2.24 5.95
C ARG A 62 20.46 3.57 6.36
N MET A 63 21.32 4.59 6.36
CA MET A 63 20.88 5.95 6.67
C MET A 63 19.94 6.46 5.56
N GLY A 64 20.18 6.06 4.32
CA GLY A 64 19.47 6.52 3.13
C GLY A 64 20.02 7.88 2.69
N ASP A 65 20.15 8.09 1.37
CA ASP A 65 21.10 8.98 0.65
C ASP A 65 22.37 8.30 0.09
N GLY A 66 22.46 6.97 0.20
CA GLY A 66 23.63 6.21 -0.26
C GLY A 66 24.74 6.11 0.79
N THR A 67 24.44 6.34 2.07
CA THR A 67 25.36 6.12 3.19
C THR A 67 24.92 5.01 4.15
N LEU A 68 25.91 4.41 4.80
CA LEU A 68 25.80 3.33 5.78
C LEU A 68 26.46 3.74 7.09
N LEU A 69 25.90 3.31 8.22
CA LEU A 69 26.56 3.39 9.52
C LEU A 69 26.73 1.96 10.07
N PRO A 70 27.90 1.59 10.62
CA PRO A 70 28.04 0.31 11.29
C PRO A 70 27.06 0.17 12.46
N LEU A 71 26.40 -0.99 12.55
CA LEU A 71 25.36 -1.24 13.54
C LEU A 71 25.89 -1.13 14.97
N HIS A 72 27.12 -1.55 15.25
CA HIS A 72 27.69 -1.42 16.59
C HIS A 72 27.85 0.03 17.02
N VAL A 73 28.14 0.94 16.08
CA VAL A 73 28.23 2.39 16.35
C VAL A 73 26.84 2.97 16.64
N ALA A 74 25.84 2.57 15.86
CA ALA A 74 24.45 2.99 16.06
C ALA A 74 23.91 2.56 17.42
N LEU A 75 24.20 1.32 17.83
CA LEU A 75 23.64 0.71 19.04
C LEU A 75 24.42 1.02 20.32
N THR A 76 25.74 1.21 20.28
CA THR A 76 26.54 1.36 21.52
C THR A 76 26.13 2.61 22.28
N GLY A 77 25.74 2.43 23.55
CA GLY A 77 25.25 3.47 24.44
C GLY A 77 23.81 3.90 24.18
N LEU A 78 23.13 3.32 23.18
CA LEU A 78 21.74 3.64 22.86
C LEU A 78 20.84 3.31 24.05
N ARG A 79 19.97 4.27 24.40
CA ARG A 79 18.96 4.15 25.45
C ARG A 79 17.57 4.17 24.82
N PHE A 80 16.74 3.22 25.21
CA PHE A 80 15.34 3.14 24.79
C PHE A 80 14.45 2.63 25.92
N ARG A 81 13.13 2.75 25.74
CA ARG A 81 12.13 2.43 26.76
C ARG A 81 11.24 1.28 26.32
N ILE A 82 10.95 0.39 27.26
CA ILE A 82 9.95 -0.66 27.14
C ILE A 82 8.87 -0.42 28.18
N THR A 83 7.62 -0.57 27.76
CA THR A 83 6.44 -0.56 28.64
C THR A 83 5.86 -1.98 28.67
N PRO A 84 6.07 -2.77 29.75
CA PRO A 84 5.52 -4.12 29.83
C PRO A 84 3.99 -4.13 29.81
N GLY A 85 3.41 -5.00 28.98
CA GLY A 85 1.96 -5.27 28.95
C GLY A 85 1.48 -6.09 30.15
N ASP A 86 0.16 -6.24 30.28
CA ASP A 86 -0.44 -6.99 31.40
C ASP A 86 -0.04 -8.48 31.37
N ASP A 87 0.02 -9.11 30.20
CA ASP A 87 0.45 -10.51 30.04
C ASP A 87 1.95 -10.70 30.34
N GLU A 88 2.78 -9.72 29.96
CA GLU A 88 4.22 -9.68 30.26
C GLU A 88 4.48 -9.59 31.77
N LEU A 89 3.72 -8.73 32.46
CA LEU A 89 3.79 -8.59 33.92
C LEU A 89 3.30 -9.86 34.63
N ALA A 90 2.21 -10.48 34.16
CA ALA A 90 1.67 -11.70 34.74
C ALA A 90 2.63 -12.89 34.56
N ALA A 91 3.28 -13.01 33.40
CA ALA A 91 4.24 -14.06 33.10
C ALA A 91 5.64 -13.80 33.70
N GLY A 92 5.94 -12.58 34.16
CA GLY A 92 7.29 -12.20 34.56
C GLY A 92 8.29 -12.26 33.39
N ALA A 93 7.82 -11.96 32.18
CA ALA A 93 8.58 -12.09 30.94
C ALA A 93 8.36 -10.86 30.05
N LEU A 94 9.34 -10.55 29.20
CA LEU A 94 9.28 -9.46 28.23
C LEU A 94 9.30 -10.04 26.82
N LEU A 95 8.34 -9.66 25.99
CA LEU A 95 8.28 -10.07 24.59
C LEU A 95 9.53 -9.60 23.86
N ARG A 96 10.09 -10.47 23.01
CA ARG A 96 11.27 -10.13 22.21
C ARG A 96 11.00 -9.00 21.21
N THR A 97 9.75 -8.85 20.77
CA THR A 97 9.32 -7.76 19.87
C THR A 97 9.51 -6.39 20.51
N ARG A 98 9.51 -6.26 21.85
CA ARG A 98 9.81 -5.00 22.56
C ARG A 98 11.24 -4.51 22.36
N LEU A 99 12.15 -5.41 21.95
CA LEU A 99 13.56 -5.07 21.75
C LEU A 99 13.88 -4.72 20.29
N ILE A 100 12.93 -4.93 19.36
CA ILE A 100 13.07 -4.53 17.97
C ILE A 100 13.00 -3.00 17.86
N PRO A 101 13.76 -2.37 16.94
CA PRO A 101 14.73 -2.97 16.02
C PRO A 101 16.14 -3.15 16.61
N PHE A 102 16.36 -2.73 17.86
CA PHE A 102 17.69 -2.66 18.44
C PHE A 102 18.32 -4.03 18.73
N VAL A 103 17.48 -5.06 18.89
CA VAL A 103 17.89 -6.45 19.07
C VAL A 103 17.09 -7.34 18.12
N PRO A 104 17.71 -7.86 17.05
CA PRO A 104 17.04 -8.76 16.11
C PRO A 104 16.50 -10.02 16.80
N MET A 105 15.38 -10.56 16.32
CA MET A 105 14.77 -11.78 16.88
C MET A 105 15.67 -13.01 16.74
N THR A 106 16.48 -13.06 15.69
CA THR A 106 17.44 -14.15 15.42
C THR A 106 18.63 -14.14 16.39
N ARG A 107 18.87 -13.03 17.09
CA ARG A 107 20.02 -12.85 17.97
C ARG A 107 19.92 -13.72 19.24
N LYS A 108 20.99 -14.43 19.58
CA LYS A 108 21.01 -15.39 20.72
C LYS A 108 22.01 -15.04 21.82
N ASP A 109 23.02 -14.22 21.52
CA ASP A 109 24.10 -13.81 22.42
C ASP A 109 23.71 -12.62 23.32
N ILE A 110 22.53 -12.68 23.95
CA ILE A 110 22.00 -11.59 24.79
C ILE A 110 22.42 -11.80 26.25
N VAL A 111 23.09 -10.80 26.82
CA VAL A 111 23.41 -10.72 28.25
C VAL A 111 22.59 -9.58 28.85
N LEU A 112 21.84 -9.87 29.92
CA LEU A 112 21.10 -8.87 30.68
C LEU A 112 21.86 -8.52 31.96
N THR A 113 21.95 -7.24 32.29
CA THR A 113 22.48 -6.72 33.56
C THR A 113 21.46 -5.79 34.21
N ASP A 114 21.50 -5.67 35.54
CA ASP A 114 20.75 -4.62 36.23
C ASP A 114 21.55 -3.32 36.35
N ALA A 115 20.92 -2.28 36.90
CA ALA A 115 21.53 -0.97 37.14
C ALA A 115 22.82 -1.02 38.00
N GLU A 116 23.00 -2.06 38.81
CA GLU A 116 24.19 -2.27 39.65
C GLU A 116 25.30 -3.05 38.91
N GLY A 117 25.05 -3.46 37.67
CA GLY A 117 25.97 -4.24 36.84
C GLY A 117 25.93 -5.74 37.13
N SER A 118 24.98 -6.22 37.93
CA SER A 118 24.83 -7.65 38.21
C SER A 118 24.16 -8.35 37.03
N THR A 119 24.71 -9.48 36.60
CA THR A 119 24.13 -10.28 35.51
C THR A 119 22.80 -10.90 35.94
N LEU A 120 21.81 -10.77 35.07
CA LEU A 120 20.50 -11.37 35.23
C LEU A 120 20.44 -12.69 34.46
N PRO A 121 19.84 -13.74 35.03
CA PRO A 121 19.66 -15.00 34.32
C PRO A 121 18.72 -14.77 33.12
N VAL A 122 19.22 -15.08 31.92
CA VAL A 122 18.46 -14.97 30.67
C VAL A 122 17.93 -16.35 30.30
N ALA A 123 16.62 -16.53 30.39
CA ALA A 123 15.94 -17.69 29.84
C ALA A 123 15.00 -17.23 28.73
N VAL A 124 15.03 -17.93 27.59
CA VAL A 124 14.04 -17.76 26.53
C VAL A 124 12.81 -18.57 26.92
N THR A 125 11.66 -17.92 26.90
CA THR A 125 10.36 -18.51 27.20
C THR A 125 9.35 -18.09 26.13
N THR A 126 8.10 -18.50 26.29
CA THR A 126 6.99 -18.04 25.44
C THR A 126 5.87 -17.48 26.30
N ILE A 127 5.21 -16.44 25.79
CA ILE A 127 3.98 -15.90 26.35
C ILE A 127 2.84 -16.32 25.43
N THR A 128 1.78 -16.88 26.01
CA THR A 128 0.56 -17.16 25.27
C THR A 128 -0.21 -15.86 25.07
N ALA A 129 -0.29 -15.38 23.84
CA ALA A 129 -1.20 -14.30 23.46
C ALA A 129 -2.51 -14.91 22.95
N ASN A 130 -3.65 -14.36 23.37
CA ASN A 130 -4.95 -14.75 22.85
C ASN A 130 -5.34 -13.78 21.74
N ASP A 131 -5.37 -14.26 20.50
CA ASP A 131 -6.04 -13.55 19.41
C ASP A 131 -7.54 -13.87 19.44
N ALA A 132 -8.40 -12.86 19.28
CA ALA A 132 -9.85 -13.04 19.28
C ALA A 132 -10.35 -13.93 18.12
N MET A 133 -9.61 -13.97 17.02
CA MET A 133 -9.93 -14.69 15.80
C MET A 133 -9.16 -16.02 15.69
N PHE A 134 -7.87 -16.04 16.03
CA PHE A 134 -7.00 -17.21 15.84
C PHE A 134 -6.79 -18.06 17.11
N GLY A 135 -7.25 -17.59 18.27
CA GLY A 135 -7.07 -18.28 19.54
C GLY A 135 -5.66 -18.10 20.15
N PRO A 136 -5.27 -18.92 21.14
CA PRO A 136 -3.98 -18.78 21.81
C PRO A 136 -2.81 -19.14 20.89
N PHE A 137 -1.86 -18.21 20.70
CA PHE A 137 -0.59 -18.44 20.01
C PHE A 137 0.60 -18.06 20.91
N GLN A 138 1.78 -18.64 20.63
CA GLN A 138 2.97 -18.49 21.49
C GLN A 138 3.92 -17.45 20.91
N LEU A 139 4.25 -16.43 21.70
CA LEU A 139 5.21 -15.38 21.36
C LEU A 139 6.52 -15.54 22.13
N ALA A 140 7.65 -15.41 21.45
CA ALA A 140 8.96 -15.51 22.07
C ALA A 140 9.23 -14.37 23.05
N ALA A 141 9.70 -14.71 24.25
CA ALA A 141 9.96 -13.76 25.33
C ALA A 141 11.29 -14.07 26.07
N LEU A 142 11.84 -13.06 26.74
CA LEU A 142 12.90 -13.19 27.72
C LEU A 142 12.29 -13.22 29.11
N HIS A 143 12.82 -14.02 30.03
CA HIS A 143 12.26 -14.17 31.39
C HIS A 143 13.15 -13.49 32.47
N PRO A 144 13.12 -12.16 32.63
CA PRO A 144 13.76 -11.46 33.74
C PRO A 144 12.89 -11.46 35.02
N GLY A 145 11.90 -12.35 35.13
CA GLY A 145 10.90 -12.39 36.21
C GLY A 145 11.43 -12.22 37.63
N PRO A 146 12.51 -12.90 38.06
CA PRO A 146 13.09 -12.70 39.38
C PRO A 146 13.54 -11.25 39.64
N TRP A 147 14.06 -10.58 38.62
CA TRP A 147 14.45 -9.17 38.69
C TRP A 147 13.22 -8.26 38.70
N MET A 148 12.24 -8.50 37.83
CA MET A 148 10.99 -7.72 37.80
C MET A 148 10.25 -7.78 39.14
N ALA A 149 10.17 -8.97 39.75
CA ALA A 149 9.57 -9.17 41.06
C ALA A 149 10.34 -8.45 42.18
N ARG A 150 11.69 -8.47 42.13
CA ARG A 150 12.55 -7.75 43.08
C ARG A 150 12.36 -6.23 43.00
N MET A 151 12.27 -5.69 41.78
CA MET A 151 12.01 -4.27 41.53
C MET A 151 10.54 -3.87 41.75
N LYS A 152 9.64 -4.86 41.92
CA LYS A 152 8.19 -4.66 42.11
C LYS A 152 7.56 -3.85 40.99
N ILE A 153 7.95 -4.14 39.74
CA ILE A 153 7.42 -3.48 38.54
C ILE A 153 5.90 -3.66 38.47
N ARG A 154 5.17 -2.58 38.16
CA ARG A 154 3.71 -2.57 38.06
C ARG A 154 3.24 -2.08 36.69
N ARG A 155 1.96 -2.26 36.42
CA ARG A 155 1.30 -1.71 35.23
C ARG A 155 1.57 -0.21 35.09
N GLY A 156 2.07 0.19 33.92
CA GLY A 156 2.39 1.56 33.58
C GLY A 156 3.78 2.03 34.02
N ASP A 157 4.54 1.21 34.77
CA ASP A 157 5.97 1.45 34.94
C ASP A 157 6.71 1.14 33.64
N SER A 158 7.94 1.64 33.54
CA SER A 158 8.80 1.41 32.39
C SER A 158 10.09 0.70 32.77
N ILE A 159 10.69 0.06 31.78
CA ILE A 159 12.05 -0.47 31.83
C ILE A 159 12.89 0.34 30.85
N LEU A 160 13.89 1.04 31.37
CA LEU A 160 14.89 1.69 30.52
C LEU A 160 15.94 0.66 30.18
N VAL A 161 16.28 0.58 28.90
CA VAL A 161 17.27 -0.34 28.38
C VAL A 161 18.42 0.48 27.83
N THR A 162 19.64 0.17 28.28
CA THR A 162 20.88 0.72 27.71
C THR A 162 21.65 -0.40 27.05
N ILE A 163 22.04 -0.22 25.78
CA ILE A 163 22.94 -1.15 25.10
C ILE A 163 24.37 -0.79 25.48
N GLU A 164 24.95 -1.49 26.45
CA GLU A 164 26.32 -1.20 26.90
C GLU A 164 27.37 -1.64 25.89
N ARG A 165 27.10 -2.76 25.19
CA ARG A 165 27.97 -3.33 24.16
C ARG A 165 27.14 -3.99 23.08
N ALA A 166 27.55 -3.81 21.83
CA ALA A 166 26.88 -4.43 20.69
C ALA A 166 27.39 -5.85 20.35
N ALA A 167 28.56 -6.29 20.85
CA ALA A 167 29.10 -7.64 20.66
C ALA A 167 30.07 -8.04 21.81
N PRO A 168 29.77 -9.08 22.61
CA PRO A 168 28.44 -9.71 22.73
C PRO A 168 27.41 -8.68 23.20
N LEU A 169 26.14 -8.87 22.81
CA LEU A 169 25.11 -7.88 23.10
C LEU A 169 24.80 -7.85 24.60
N THR A 170 25.12 -6.73 25.26
CA THR A 170 24.90 -6.53 26.69
C THR A 170 23.89 -5.41 26.91
N LEU A 171 22.75 -5.74 27.54
CA LEU A 171 21.66 -4.82 27.82
C LEU A 171 21.56 -4.59 29.32
N ARG A 172 21.67 -3.34 29.74
CA ARG A 172 21.42 -2.92 31.12
C ARG A 172 19.96 -2.51 31.29
N LEU A 173 19.29 -3.09 32.28
CA LEU A 173 17.90 -2.82 32.63
C LEU A 173 17.80 -1.95 33.88
N GLU A 174 17.05 -0.85 33.78
CA GLU A 174 16.75 0.07 34.89
C GLU A 174 15.22 0.16 35.03
N HIS A 175 14.69 0.01 36.25
CA HIS A 175 13.26 0.21 36.51
C HIS A 175 12.97 1.70 36.69
N GLU A 176 11.95 2.19 36.00
CA GLU A 176 11.43 3.55 36.17
C GLU A 176 9.94 3.49 36.55
N PRO A 177 9.56 3.97 37.75
CA PRO A 177 8.16 4.10 38.12
C PRO A 177 7.43 5.10 37.23
N ARG A 178 6.15 4.87 36.93
CA ARG A 178 5.33 5.78 36.10
C ARG A 178 5.42 7.25 36.51
N ALA A 179 5.45 7.52 37.82
CA ALA A 179 5.48 8.88 38.38
C ALA A 179 6.84 9.58 38.22
N ALA A 180 7.91 8.83 37.91
CA ALA A 180 9.24 9.35 37.67
C ALA A 180 9.47 9.71 36.19
N PHE A 181 8.48 9.49 35.31
CA PHE A 181 8.62 9.80 33.90
C PHE A 181 8.58 11.31 33.63
N HIS A 182 9.67 11.86 33.07
CA HIS A 182 9.77 13.28 32.72
C HIS A 182 9.32 13.55 31.27
N LEU A 183 8.02 13.71 31.04
CA LEU A 183 7.47 13.94 29.68
C LEU A 183 8.03 15.22 29.04
N ASP A 184 8.11 16.32 29.78
CA ASP A 184 8.50 17.63 29.24
C ASP A 184 9.93 17.64 28.68
N GLU A 185 10.82 16.81 29.22
CA GLU A 185 12.22 16.69 28.76
C GLU A 185 12.34 15.95 27.41
N VAL A 186 11.34 15.15 27.05
CA VAL A 186 11.40 14.23 25.91
C VAL A 186 10.45 14.61 24.76
N LEU A 187 9.58 15.61 24.93
CA LEU A 187 8.63 15.98 23.86
C LEU A 187 9.29 16.36 22.54
N HIS A 188 10.44 17.03 22.57
CA HIS A 188 11.15 17.40 21.35
C HIS A 188 11.72 16.17 20.63
N GLN A 189 12.36 15.26 21.37
CA GLN A 189 12.96 14.05 20.79
C GLN A 189 11.90 13.08 20.24
N GLU A 190 10.74 12.99 20.90
CA GLU A 190 9.62 12.17 20.41
C GLU A 190 9.05 12.69 19.09
N ARG A 191 8.94 14.02 18.94
CA ARG A 191 8.52 14.63 17.67
C ARG A 191 9.54 14.38 16.57
N GLU A 192 10.83 14.58 16.85
CA GLU A 192 11.90 14.31 15.89
C GLU A 192 11.91 12.84 15.45
N LEU A 193 11.68 11.91 16.40
CA LEU A 193 11.56 10.49 16.10
C LEU A 193 10.38 10.21 15.15
N LEU A 194 9.19 10.69 15.49
CA LEU A 194 7.98 10.47 14.70
C LEU A 194 8.07 11.09 13.31
N ASP A 195 8.52 12.34 13.21
CA ASP A 195 8.68 13.02 11.92
C ASP A 195 9.73 12.32 11.05
N GLY A 196 10.79 11.80 11.66
CA GLY A 196 11.79 10.98 10.98
C GLY A 196 11.22 9.67 10.42
N ILE A 197 10.38 8.97 11.20
CA ILE A 197 9.72 7.73 10.76
C ILE A 197 8.73 8.03 9.63
N VAL A 198 7.89 9.06 9.79
CA VAL A 198 6.89 9.49 8.78
C VAL A 198 7.56 9.84 7.45
N ALA A 199 8.66 10.59 7.48
CA ALA A 199 9.39 10.93 6.26
C ALA A 199 9.91 9.69 5.51
N ARG A 200 10.26 8.62 6.22
CA ARG A 200 10.73 7.36 5.61
C ARG A 200 9.58 6.54 5.05
N VAL A 201 8.48 6.41 5.79
CA VAL A 201 7.28 5.71 5.33
C VAL A 201 6.72 6.39 4.07
N ALA A 202 6.61 7.72 4.07
CA ALA A 202 6.15 8.49 2.91
C ALA A 202 7.04 8.29 1.66
N ALA A 203 8.34 8.05 1.84
CA ALA A 203 9.27 7.77 0.75
C ALA A 203 9.13 6.34 0.16
N SER A 204 8.46 5.42 0.88
CA SER A 204 8.36 3.99 0.55
C SER A 204 7.28 3.65 -0.48
N ARG A 205 6.50 4.64 -0.95
CA ARG A 205 5.47 4.48 -2.02
C ARG A 205 4.61 3.21 -1.83
N SER A 206 3.87 3.17 -0.72
CA SER A 206 2.83 2.16 -0.41
C SER A 206 3.30 0.80 0.14
N ARG A 207 4.61 0.57 0.33
CA ARG A 207 5.11 -0.62 1.03
C ARG A 207 5.37 -0.33 2.52
N PRO A 208 4.91 -1.19 3.45
CA PRO A 208 5.26 -1.08 4.87
C PRO A 208 6.76 -1.38 5.05
N LEU A 209 7.39 -0.58 5.90
CA LEU A 209 8.79 -0.73 6.25
C LEU A 209 8.94 -1.59 7.49
N THR A 210 10.03 -2.33 7.57
CA THR A 210 10.40 -2.97 8.84
C THR A 210 10.85 -1.92 9.86
N ALA A 211 10.73 -2.21 11.16
CA ALA A 211 11.20 -1.29 12.19
C ALA A 211 12.70 -0.95 12.08
N ASP A 212 13.54 -1.85 11.57
CA ASP A 212 14.96 -1.56 11.32
C ASP A 212 15.19 -0.65 10.12
N GLU A 213 14.30 -0.64 9.12
CA GLU A 213 14.34 0.31 8.00
C GLU A 213 13.82 1.69 8.39
N ALA A 214 12.84 1.76 9.30
CA ALA A 214 12.13 2.99 9.64
C ALA A 214 12.64 3.68 10.90
N VAL A 215 12.88 2.94 11.99
CA VAL A 215 13.19 3.50 13.32
C VAL A 215 14.70 3.60 13.54
N LEU A 216 15.45 2.56 13.21
CA LEU A 216 16.89 2.48 13.49
C LEU A 216 17.71 3.62 12.84
N PRO A 217 17.45 4.05 11.59
CA PRO A 217 18.17 5.16 10.96
C PRO A 217 17.90 6.51 11.63
N VAL A 218 16.72 6.69 12.24
CA VAL A 218 16.38 7.92 12.97
C VAL A 218 17.18 7.96 14.28
N TYR A 219 17.18 6.85 15.04
CA TYR A 219 18.02 6.72 16.23
C TYR A 219 19.51 6.87 15.92
N ALA A 220 19.99 6.31 14.81
CA ALA A 220 21.39 6.39 14.41
C ALA A 220 21.86 7.84 14.16
N ARG A 221 20.98 8.71 13.64
CA ARG A 221 21.26 10.14 13.44
C ARG A 221 21.10 10.98 14.70
N ALA A 222 20.27 10.52 15.63
CA ALA A 222 19.86 11.29 16.78
C ALA A 222 21.02 11.51 17.78
N PRO A 223 21.36 12.78 18.09
CA PRO A 223 22.33 13.07 19.15
C PRO A 223 21.78 12.69 20.53
N TRP A 224 20.46 12.69 20.70
CA TRP A 224 19.76 12.34 21.94
C TRP A 224 19.63 10.82 22.19
N ARG A 225 20.04 9.95 21.25
CA ARG A 225 19.87 8.48 21.38
C ARG A 225 20.51 7.86 22.62
N THR A 226 21.50 8.53 23.22
CA THR A 226 22.21 8.09 24.43
C THR A 226 21.75 8.82 25.69
N ALA A 227 20.81 9.77 25.56
CA ALA A 227 20.25 10.55 26.65
C ALA A 227 19.08 9.81 27.33
N TYR A 228 18.34 10.52 28.17
CA TYR A 228 17.14 9.98 28.81
C TYR A 228 16.05 9.69 27.75
N PRO A 229 15.60 8.42 27.61
CA PRO A 229 14.75 8.04 26.49
C PRO A 229 13.29 8.46 26.68
N GLY A 230 12.65 8.78 25.57
CA GLY A 230 11.22 9.09 25.50
C GLY A 230 10.35 7.85 25.70
N ARG A 231 9.08 7.95 25.33
CA ARG A 231 8.16 6.81 25.27
C ARG A 231 8.66 5.73 24.31
N CYS A 232 8.16 4.50 24.51
CA CYS A 232 8.45 3.39 23.62
C CYS A 232 8.05 3.77 22.19
N TRP A 233 8.91 3.49 21.21
CA TRP A 233 8.64 3.87 19.82
C TRP A 233 7.36 3.19 19.30
N GLN A 234 7.07 1.96 19.74
CA GLN A 234 5.84 1.23 19.38
C GLN A 234 4.61 2.00 19.87
N ASP A 235 4.62 2.46 21.13
CA ASP A 235 3.53 3.24 21.70
C ASP A 235 3.37 4.59 20.96
N LEU A 236 4.48 5.23 20.58
CA LEU A 236 4.47 6.47 19.81
C LEU A 236 3.89 6.29 18.41
N VAL A 237 4.34 5.26 17.67
CA VAL A 237 3.84 4.96 16.32
C VAL A 237 2.37 4.55 16.37
N ALA A 238 1.97 3.71 17.31
CA ALA A 238 0.58 3.31 17.48
C ALA A 238 -0.34 4.49 17.87
N SER A 239 0.21 5.57 18.43
CA SER A 239 -0.54 6.78 18.79
C SER A 239 -0.48 7.89 17.74
N ASP A 240 0.33 7.75 16.68
CA ASP A 240 0.46 8.77 15.63
C ASP A 240 -0.46 8.44 14.45
N ARG A 241 -1.42 9.32 14.20
CA ARG A 241 -2.44 9.19 13.15
C ARG A 241 -1.89 9.05 11.72
N ARG A 242 -0.63 9.41 11.48
CA ARG A 242 0.01 9.34 10.15
C ARG A 242 0.60 7.97 9.86
N LEU A 243 0.71 7.11 10.87
CA LEU A 243 1.40 5.83 10.81
C LEU A 243 0.47 4.71 11.25
N ARG A 244 0.79 3.50 10.77
CA ARG A 244 0.16 2.28 11.25
C ARG A 244 1.21 1.29 11.73
N LEU A 245 1.03 0.77 12.93
CA LEU A 245 1.85 -0.32 13.47
C LEU A 245 1.17 -1.65 13.15
N ILE A 246 1.84 -2.51 12.38
CA ILE A 246 1.32 -3.79 11.92
C ILE A 246 2.12 -4.90 12.62
N ASP A 247 1.44 -5.83 13.28
CA ASP A 247 2.02 -6.93 14.07
C ASP A 247 3.05 -6.47 15.14
N GLY A 248 3.03 -5.20 15.53
CA GLY A 248 3.99 -4.63 16.47
C GLY A 248 5.41 -4.43 15.92
N VAL A 249 5.66 -4.69 14.63
CA VAL A 249 7.02 -4.73 14.04
C VAL A 249 7.15 -4.05 12.68
N LEU A 250 6.09 -3.99 11.89
CA LEU A 250 6.07 -3.28 10.62
C LEU A 250 5.40 -1.92 10.77
N ILE A 251 5.85 -0.95 9.97
CA ILE A 251 5.34 0.42 9.99
C ILE A 251 4.87 0.77 8.59
N GLY A 252 3.56 0.93 8.45
CA GLY A 252 2.91 1.36 7.22
C GLY A 252 2.47 2.81 7.30
N ASP A 253 2.09 3.34 6.13
CA ASP A 253 1.22 4.51 6.07
C ASP A 253 -0.15 4.14 6.68
N HIS A 254 -0.88 5.10 7.20
CA HIS A 254 -2.23 4.90 7.73
C HIS A 254 -3.20 4.32 6.67
N ALA A 255 -2.97 4.61 5.39
CA ALA A 255 -3.74 4.07 4.26
C ALA A 255 -3.35 2.62 3.90
N TYR A 256 -2.26 2.06 4.46
CA TYR A 256 -1.84 0.70 4.16
C TYR A 256 -2.68 -0.33 4.94
N ARG A 257 -3.39 -1.19 4.22
CA ARG A 257 -4.16 -2.34 4.74
C ARG A 257 -3.64 -3.64 4.11
N ARG A 258 -3.43 -4.67 4.93
CA ARG A 258 -3.29 -6.04 4.41
C ARG A 258 -4.69 -6.62 4.20
N PRO A 259 -4.91 -7.49 3.19
CA PRO A 259 -6.18 -8.20 3.02
C PRO A 259 -6.64 -9.02 4.24
N ILE A 260 -5.72 -9.30 5.17
CA ILE A 260 -6.03 -10.01 6.43
C ILE A 260 -6.37 -9.05 7.57
N ASP A 261 -5.99 -7.78 7.48
CA ASP A 261 -6.29 -6.77 8.51
C ASP A 261 -7.79 -6.43 8.51
N ASP A 262 -8.43 -6.49 7.35
CA ASP A 262 -9.89 -6.32 7.14
C ASP A 262 -10.68 -7.41 7.90
N LEU A 263 -10.06 -8.56 8.17
CA LEU A 263 -10.61 -9.61 9.03
C LEU A 263 -10.51 -9.22 10.52
N ILE A 264 -9.38 -8.66 10.95
CA ILE A 264 -8.98 -8.52 12.37
C ILE A 264 -9.46 -7.20 13.01
N ASP A 265 -9.41 -6.06 12.30
CA ASP A 265 -9.66 -4.72 12.86
C ASP A 265 -11.16 -4.39 13.05
N GLY A 266 -12.07 -5.20 12.48
CA GLY A 266 -13.52 -4.97 12.52
C GLY A 266 -14.18 -5.04 13.91
N MET A 267 -13.42 -5.07 15.01
CA MET A 267 -13.95 -5.05 16.38
C MET A 267 -13.39 -3.93 17.28
N HIS A 268 -12.34 -3.20 16.88
CA HIS A 268 -11.66 -2.21 17.73
C HIS A 268 -11.66 -0.81 17.12
N ASP A 269 -12.83 -0.17 17.10
CA ASP A 269 -13.10 1.22 17.56
C ASP A 269 -14.27 1.87 16.82
N ALA A 270 -15.51 1.48 17.14
CA ALA A 270 -16.71 2.21 16.69
C ALA A 270 -16.69 3.70 17.12
N ARG A 271 -15.99 4.03 18.20
CA ARG A 271 -15.80 5.41 18.67
C ARG A 271 -14.75 6.19 17.88
N ALA A 272 -13.66 5.56 17.46
CA ALA A 272 -12.66 6.24 16.62
C ALA A 272 -13.22 6.54 15.23
N TRP A 273 -14.07 5.64 14.69
CA TRP A 273 -14.85 5.90 13.49
C TRP A 273 -15.79 7.10 13.66
N GLU A 274 -16.59 7.11 14.73
CA GLU A 274 -17.57 8.20 14.97
C GLU A 274 -16.90 9.58 15.08
N GLU A 275 -15.77 9.69 15.80
CA GLU A 275 -15.02 10.94 15.91
C GLU A 275 -14.39 11.35 14.57
N ARG A 276 -13.75 10.40 13.85
CA ARG A 276 -13.13 10.64 12.54
C ARG A 276 -14.14 11.07 11.50
N ASP A 277 -15.25 10.35 11.36
CA ASP A 277 -16.29 10.64 10.39
C ASP A 277 -16.93 12.00 10.67
N THR A 278 -17.09 12.37 11.96
CA THR A 278 -17.63 13.68 12.35
C THR A 278 -16.70 14.82 11.93
N GLU A 279 -15.39 14.68 12.16
CA GLU A 279 -14.40 15.67 11.74
C GLU A 279 -14.34 15.79 10.21
N LEU A 280 -14.37 14.64 9.51
CA LEU A 280 -14.31 14.60 8.05
C LEU A 280 -15.57 15.20 7.42
N LEU A 281 -16.76 14.93 7.97
CA LEU A 281 -18.02 15.57 7.57
C LEU A 281 -17.97 17.10 7.76
N ALA A 282 -17.38 17.58 8.85
CA ALA A 282 -17.23 19.02 9.08
C ALA A 282 -16.27 19.66 8.05
N ALA A 283 -15.18 18.97 7.72
CA ALA A 283 -14.24 19.43 6.69
C ALA A 283 -14.89 19.42 5.29
N ILE A 284 -15.67 18.38 4.96
CA ILE A 284 -16.46 18.27 3.74
C ILE A 284 -17.48 19.41 3.64
N ALA A 285 -18.21 19.70 4.71
CA ALA A 285 -19.16 20.80 4.75
C ALA A 285 -18.46 22.16 4.49
N GLY A 286 -17.26 22.35 5.04
CA GLY A 286 -16.44 23.53 4.80
C GLY A 286 -16.05 23.71 3.33
N ILE A 287 -15.49 22.67 2.69
CA ILE A 287 -15.11 22.76 1.27
C ILE A 287 -16.34 22.91 0.36
N GLN A 288 -17.45 22.24 0.66
CA GLN A 288 -18.68 22.34 -0.14
C GLN A 288 -19.26 23.75 -0.11
N HIS A 289 -19.22 24.42 1.05
CA HIS A 289 -19.59 25.83 1.15
C HIS A 289 -18.70 26.73 0.30
N GLU A 290 -17.37 26.57 0.36
CA GLU A 290 -16.41 27.32 -0.44
C GLU A 290 -16.61 27.10 -1.96
N LEU A 291 -16.87 25.86 -2.38
CA LEU A 291 -17.15 25.50 -3.77
C LEU A 291 -18.43 26.16 -4.27
N LEU A 292 -19.49 26.13 -3.46
CA LEU A 292 -20.77 26.77 -3.79
C LEU A 292 -20.63 28.28 -3.98
N GLU A 293 -19.92 28.96 -3.09
CA GLU A 293 -19.64 30.40 -3.23
C GLU A 293 -18.84 30.70 -4.50
N SER A 294 -17.80 29.90 -4.74
CA SER A 294 -16.94 30.05 -5.92
C SER A 294 -17.75 29.84 -7.21
N ARG A 295 -18.60 28.80 -7.28
CA ARG A 295 -19.50 28.51 -8.39
C ARG A 295 -20.46 29.67 -8.69
N ARG A 296 -21.05 30.27 -7.65
CA ARG A 296 -21.91 31.47 -7.75
C ARG A 296 -21.16 32.70 -8.24
N GLU A 297 -19.92 32.89 -7.78
CA GLU A 297 -19.07 33.96 -8.27
C GLU A 297 -18.77 33.80 -9.77
N ALA A 298 -18.42 32.58 -10.21
CA ALA A 298 -18.17 32.30 -11.63
C ALA A 298 -19.42 32.51 -12.51
N ALA A 299 -20.61 32.15 -12.01
CA ALA A 299 -21.87 32.41 -12.71
C ALA A 299 -22.15 33.92 -12.80
N THR A 300 -21.86 34.68 -11.73
CA THR A 300 -21.99 36.15 -11.73
C THR A 300 -21.03 36.82 -12.73
N GLN A 301 -19.88 36.20 -12.99
CA GLN A 301 -18.91 36.63 -14.01
C GLN A 301 -19.28 36.15 -15.43
N GLU A 302 -20.45 35.54 -15.62
CA GLU A 302 -20.95 35.01 -16.90
C GLU A 302 -20.01 33.96 -17.52
N LEU A 303 -19.25 33.22 -16.69
CA LEU A 303 -18.38 32.13 -17.17
C LEU A 303 -19.17 30.84 -17.47
N TRP A 304 -20.35 30.68 -16.86
CA TRP A 304 -21.27 29.57 -17.05
C TRP A 304 -22.65 29.91 -16.49
N ASN A 305 -23.64 29.05 -16.74
CA ASN A 305 -25.03 29.24 -16.33
C ASN A 305 -25.39 28.56 -14.99
N GLY A 306 -24.45 27.86 -14.36
CA GLY A 306 -24.68 27.12 -13.11
C GLY A 306 -25.21 25.70 -13.28
N VAL A 307 -25.53 25.26 -14.51
CA VAL A 307 -26.09 23.93 -14.75
C VAL A 307 -24.97 22.94 -15.08
N ALA A 308 -24.87 21.87 -14.29
CA ALA A 308 -23.94 20.76 -14.49
C ALA A 308 -24.69 19.56 -15.11
N PRO A 309 -24.26 19.02 -16.27
CA PRO A 309 -24.96 17.96 -16.99
C PRO A 309 -24.76 16.57 -16.38
N ARG A 310 -23.72 16.35 -15.55
CA ARG A 310 -23.48 15.10 -14.81
C ARG A 310 -23.28 13.87 -15.70
N ILE A 311 -22.75 14.03 -16.90
CA ILE A 311 -22.67 12.92 -17.87
C ILE A 311 -21.75 11.81 -17.38
N SER A 312 -20.67 12.15 -16.64
CA SER A 312 -19.77 11.16 -16.02
C SER A 312 -20.37 10.41 -14.83
N THR A 313 -21.63 10.70 -14.48
CA THR A 313 -22.36 10.01 -13.40
C THR A 313 -23.41 9.03 -13.94
N ALA A 314 -23.40 8.78 -15.25
CA ALA A 314 -24.30 7.83 -15.90
C ALA A 314 -24.14 6.43 -15.30
N ARG A 315 -25.27 5.76 -15.08
CA ARG A 315 -25.32 4.38 -14.57
C ARG A 315 -25.68 3.43 -15.69
N VAL A 316 -24.96 2.32 -15.80
CA VAL A 316 -25.35 1.23 -16.70
C VAL A 316 -26.23 0.27 -15.90
N VAL A 317 -27.52 0.23 -16.21
CA VAL A 317 -28.46 -0.71 -15.60
C VAL A 317 -28.61 -1.90 -16.53
N PHE A 318 -28.18 -3.07 -16.07
CA PHE A 318 -28.37 -4.33 -16.77
C PHE A 318 -29.73 -4.92 -16.42
N ASP A 319 -30.62 -5.03 -17.40
CA ASP A 319 -31.89 -5.71 -17.20
C ASP A 319 -31.70 -7.22 -17.37
N SER A 320 -31.69 -7.95 -16.25
CA SER A 320 -31.51 -9.40 -16.22
C SER A 320 -32.60 -10.18 -16.97
N GLN A 321 -33.75 -9.56 -17.29
CA GLN A 321 -34.84 -10.21 -18.02
C GLN A 321 -34.75 -10.04 -19.53
N SER A 322 -34.19 -8.93 -20.01
CA SER A 322 -34.02 -8.65 -21.44
C SER A 322 -32.59 -8.90 -21.95
N GLY A 323 -31.60 -8.94 -21.05
CA GLY A 323 -30.18 -9.04 -21.40
C GLY A 323 -29.62 -7.75 -22.00
N GLU A 324 -30.38 -6.65 -21.97
CA GLU A 324 -29.97 -5.35 -22.50
C GLU A 324 -29.41 -4.46 -21.38
N SER A 325 -28.29 -3.80 -21.66
CA SER A 325 -27.74 -2.74 -20.82
C SER A 325 -28.34 -1.40 -21.24
N THR A 326 -28.92 -0.68 -20.27
CA THR A 326 -29.46 0.67 -20.49
C THR A 326 -28.62 1.67 -19.70
N VAL A 327 -28.05 2.65 -20.42
CA VAL A 327 -27.33 3.75 -19.78
C VAL A 327 -28.35 4.79 -19.32
N ILE A 328 -28.54 4.91 -18.00
CA ILE A 328 -29.35 5.96 -17.39
C ILE A 328 -28.45 7.16 -17.12
N GLN A 329 -28.60 8.20 -17.94
CA GLN A 329 -27.98 9.49 -17.67
C GLN A 329 -28.87 10.30 -16.71
N PRO A 330 -28.33 10.75 -15.56
CA PRO A 330 -29.09 11.61 -14.66
C PRO A 330 -29.37 12.98 -15.30
N GLU A 331 -30.47 13.59 -14.88
CA GLU A 331 -30.83 14.92 -15.36
C GLU A 331 -29.79 15.98 -14.93
N PRO A 332 -29.55 17.02 -15.77
CA PRO A 332 -28.70 18.14 -15.39
C PRO A 332 -29.14 18.79 -14.08
N ILE A 333 -28.17 19.20 -13.27
CA ILE A 333 -28.38 19.75 -11.92
C ILE A 333 -27.93 21.20 -11.81
N ASP A 334 -28.61 21.99 -10.99
CA ASP A 334 -28.22 23.37 -10.69
C ASP A 334 -27.14 23.41 -9.60
N ALA A 335 -25.88 23.44 -10.02
CA ALA A 335 -24.71 23.48 -9.15
C ALA A 335 -24.56 24.78 -8.34
N LEU A 336 -25.49 25.73 -8.46
CA LEU A 336 -25.57 26.95 -7.62
C LEU A 336 -26.47 26.77 -6.38
N CYS A 337 -27.11 25.61 -6.23
CA CYS A 337 -27.94 25.24 -5.09
C CYS A 337 -27.17 24.37 -4.07
N ASP A 338 -27.59 24.45 -2.80
CA ASP A 338 -27.10 23.56 -1.74
C ASP A 338 -28.00 22.33 -1.67
N TYR A 339 -27.41 21.16 -1.95
CA TYR A 339 -28.11 19.87 -2.00
C TYR A 339 -27.98 19.05 -0.73
N THR A 340 -27.38 19.62 0.33
CA THR A 340 -27.20 19.00 1.64
C THR A 340 -28.45 18.27 2.13
N ASP A 341 -29.58 18.98 2.20
CA ASP A 341 -30.80 18.42 2.78
C ASP A 341 -31.42 17.33 1.90
N GLN A 342 -31.33 17.48 0.57
CA GLN A 342 -31.82 16.50 -0.40
C GLN A 342 -31.00 15.20 -0.34
N ILE A 343 -29.68 15.32 -0.23
CA ILE A 343 -28.76 14.18 -0.05
C ILE A 343 -29.09 13.44 1.25
N GLU A 344 -29.25 14.16 2.37
CA GLU A 344 -29.59 13.55 3.66
C GLU A 344 -30.99 12.92 3.68
N GLU A 345 -31.94 13.45 2.90
CA GLU A 345 -33.24 12.81 2.69
C GLU A 345 -33.14 11.53 1.87
N ARG A 346 -32.34 11.53 0.79
CA ARG A 346 -32.10 10.32 -0.02
C ARG A 346 -31.35 9.24 0.75
N LEU A 347 -30.32 9.59 1.52
CA LEU A 347 -29.61 8.66 2.40
C LEU A 347 -30.56 8.02 3.43
N ARG A 348 -31.45 8.81 4.06
CA ARG A 348 -32.46 8.27 4.98
C ARG A 348 -33.47 7.33 4.32
N ASN A 349 -33.65 7.45 3.01
CA ASN A 349 -34.56 6.64 2.22
C ASN A 349 -33.86 5.44 1.54
N GLY A 350 -32.57 5.20 1.83
CA GLY A 350 -31.77 4.13 1.21
C GLY A 350 -31.49 4.35 -0.28
N GLY A 351 -31.55 5.60 -0.78
CA GLY A 351 -31.39 5.92 -2.20
C GLY A 351 -29.97 5.75 -2.75
N TYR A 352 -29.00 5.39 -1.89
CA TYR A 352 -27.62 5.14 -2.23
C TYR A 352 -27.15 3.71 -1.89
N ASP A 353 -28.02 2.89 -1.26
CA ASP A 353 -27.77 1.48 -0.85
C ASP A 353 -27.74 0.48 -2.04
N ASP A 354 -27.85 0.95 -3.29
CA ASP A 354 -27.77 0.08 -4.48
C ASP A 354 -26.30 -0.18 -4.84
N ASP A 355 -25.93 -1.46 -5.00
CA ASP A 355 -24.64 -2.04 -5.46
C ASP A 355 -24.04 -1.43 -6.77
N ALA A 356 -24.68 -0.40 -7.33
CA ALA A 356 -24.30 0.27 -8.57
C ALA A 356 -23.10 1.23 -8.44
N TRP A 357 -22.65 1.53 -7.22
CA TRP A 357 -21.45 2.34 -7.00
C TRP A 357 -20.16 1.52 -6.95
N ASP A 358 -20.23 0.25 -6.50
CA ASP A 358 -19.09 -0.68 -6.46
C ASP A 358 -18.62 -1.05 -7.89
N MET A 359 -19.56 -1.16 -8.83
CA MET A 359 -19.28 -1.40 -10.27
C MET A 359 -18.58 -0.23 -11.00
N LEU A 360 -18.33 0.91 -10.33
CA LEU A 360 -17.57 2.04 -10.89
C LEU A 360 -16.13 2.09 -10.36
N GLU A 361 -15.77 1.24 -9.39
CA GLU A 361 -14.39 1.01 -8.94
C GLU A 361 -13.74 -0.17 -9.67
N ASP A 362 -14.54 -1.08 -10.23
CA ASP A 362 -14.04 -2.14 -11.11
C ASP A 362 -13.53 -1.56 -12.44
N GLU A 363 -12.24 -1.81 -12.64
CA GLU A 363 -11.37 -1.60 -13.79
C GLU A 363 -12.07 -1.25 -15.12
N ASP A 364 -11.97 0.02 -15.52
CA ASP A 364 -12.00 0.37 -16.94
C ASP A 364 -10.68 -0.17 -17.55
N PRO A 365 -10.70 -1.13 -18.51
CA PRO A 365 -9.51 -1.87 -18.95
C PRO A 365 -8.39 -1.01 -19.56
N LEU A 366 -8.65 0.28 -19.79
CA LEU A 366 -7.76 1.21 -20.49
C LEU A 366 -6.73 1.92 -19.61
N PHE A 367 -6.94 1.97 -18.28
CA PHE A 367 -5.98 2.59 -17.34
C PHE A 367 -5.18 1.56 -16.52
N GLY A 368 -5.42 0.27 -16.75
CA GLY A 368 -4.52 -0.81 -16.34
C GLY A 368 -3.19 -0.68 -17.07
N THR A 369 -2.10 -0.63 -16.32
CA THR A 369 -0.74 -0.67 -16.87
C THR A 369 -0.64 -1.79 -17.91
N LEU A 370 -0.19 -1.45 -19.12
CA LEU A 370 0.42 -2.38 -20.07
C LEU A 370 1.58 -3.10 -19.37
N ASP A 371 1.28 -4.20 -18.69
CA ASP A 371 2.21 -5.27 -18.40
C ASP A 371 1.69 -6.51 -19.11
N LEU A 372 2.53 -6.98 -20.02
CA LEU A 372 2.32 -8.12 -20.89
C LEU A 372 2.22 -9.41 -20.05
N ASP A 373 1.29 -10.26 -20.48
CA ASP A 373 1.18 -11.70 -20.26
C ASP A 373 0.90 -12.22 -18.83
N HIS A 374 -0.38 -12.22 -18.45
CA HIS A 374 -0.94 -13.22 -17.52
C HIS A 374 -2.43 -13.53 -17.82
N GLU A 375 -2.74 -13.89 -19.07
CA GLU A 375 -4.00 -14.58 -19.38
C GLU A 375 -3.92 -16.04 -18.92
N GLU A 376 -4.58 -16.38 -17.80
CA GLU A 376 -5.25 -17.67 -17.51
C GLU A 376 -5.59 -17.92 -16.02
N LEU A 377 -5.66 -16.90 -15.14
CA LEU A 377 -6.02 -17.12 -13.71
C LEU A 377 -7.20 -16.28 -13.17
N ALA A 378 -7.97 -15.60 -14.03
CA ALA A 378 -8.99 -14.63 -13.61
C ALA A 378 -10.42 -15.19 -13.41
N GLU A 379 -10.62 -16.50 -13.19
CA GLU A 379 -11.96 -17.06 -12.92
C GLU A 379 -12.01 -17.89 -11.64
N VAL A 380 -11.69 -17.27 -10.50
CA VAL A 380 -12.20 -17.73 -9.20
C VAL A 380 -13.13 -16.65 -8.68
N PRO A 381 -14.43 -16.91 -8.51
CA PRO A 381 -15.34 -15.91 -7.95
C PRO A 381 -14.87 -15.53 -6.55
N LEU A 382 -14.51 -14.25 -6.37
CA LEU A 382 -14.26 -13.69 -5.04
C LEU A 382 -15.55 -13.81 -4.22
N ILE A 383 -15.43 -14.31 -3.00
CA ILE A 383 -16.56 -14.41 -2.09
C ILE A 383 -16.72 -13.05 -1.41
N GLU A 384 -17.68 -12.25 -1.91
CA GLU A 384 -17.95 -10.87 -1.50
C GLU A 384 -18.37 -10.74 -0.01
N ASP A 385 -19.00 -11.76 0.58
CA ASP A 385 -19.24 -11.81 2.04
C ASP A 385 -18.63 -13.08 2.66
N LEU A 386 -17.32 -13.02 2.90
CA LEU A 386 -16.57 -14.10 3.55
C LEU A 386 -17.02 -14.33 5.01
N ARG A 387 -17.59 -13.31 5.67
CA ARG A 387 -18.11 -13.43 7.06
C ARG A 387 -19.39 -14.26 7.09
N GLY A 388 -20.34 -13.99 6.19
CA GLY A 388 -21.51 -14.83 5.97
C GLY A 388 -21.10 -16.26 5.58
N PHE A 389 -20.16 -16.40 4.65
CA PHE A 389 -19.67 -17.69 4.17
C PHE A 389 -18.99 -18.57 5.25
N ILE A 390 -18.17 -17.96 6.13
CA ILE A 390 -17.51 -18.67 7.25
C ILE A 390 -18.50 -18.97 8.39
N ALA A 391 -19.45 -18.07 8.66
CA ALA A 391 -20.52 -18.30 9.64
C ALA A 391 -21.44 -19.46 9.23
N GLU A 392 -21.70 -19.60 7.93
CA GLU A 392 -22.48 -20.71 7.34
C GLU A 392 -21.70 -22.04 7.29
N ARG A 393 -20.36 -22.01 7.40
CA ARG A 393 -19.49 -23.21 7.30
C ARG A 393 -18.45 -23.28 8.43
N PRO A 394 -18.87 -23.63 9.66
CA PRO A 394 -17.97 -23.73 10.82
C PRO A 394 -16.87 -24.79 10.66
N GLU A 395 -17.03 -25.73 9.73
CA GLU A 395 -16.04 -26.74 9.36
C GLU A 395 -14.80 -26.14 8.68
N LEU A 396 -14.97 -25.08 7.87
CA LEU A 396 -13.84 -24.36 7.24
C LEU A 396 -13.03 -23.59 8.27
N ALA A 397 -13.69 -22.92 9.23
CA ALA A 397 -13.02 -22.27 10.35
C ALA A 397 -12.27 -23.30 11.22
N ALA A 398 -12.80 -24.52 11.39
CA ALA A 398 -12.12 -25.58 12.12
C ALA A 398 -10.92 -26.16 11.34
N ALA A 399 -11.04 -26.30 10.02
CA ALA A 399 -9.95 -26.73 9.13
C ALA A 399 -8.83 -25.69 9.06
N ALA A 400 -9.16 -24.39 8.93
CA ALA A 400 -8.21 -23.29 8.99
C ALA A 400 -7.48 -23.22 10.35
N ARG A 401 -8.20 -23.42 11.46
CA ARG A 401 -7.59 -23.52 12.80
C ARG A 401 -6.63 -24.71 12.93
N ARG A 402 -7.00 -25.88 12.40
CA ARG A 402 -6.12 -27.06 12.38
C ARG A 402 -4.90 -26.85 11.49
N LEU A 403 -5.07 -26.16 10.36
CA LEU A 403 -3.98 -25.79 9.47
C LEU A 403 -2.98 -24.88 10.18
N MET A 404 -3.46 -23.79 10.79
CA MET A 404 -2.62 -22.83 11.49
C MET A 404 -1.92 -23.45 12.71
N ALA A 405 -2.58 -24.36 13.43
CA ALA A 405 -1.96 -25.11 14.52
C ALA A 405 -0.87 -26.12 14.07
N ALA A 406 -0.87 -26.51 12.79
CA ALA A 406 0.12 -27.41 12.19
C ALA A 406 1.31 -26.67 11.55
N LEU A 407 1.24 -25.34 11.46
CA LEU A 407 2.36 -24.50 11.02
C LEU A 407 3.42 -24.41 12.13
N SER A 408 4.69 -24.47 11.74
CA SER A 408 5.77 -24.20 12.68
C SER A 408 5.93 -22.69 12.90
N ALA A 409 6.59 -22.29 14.00
CA ALA A 409 6.87 -20.88 14.27
C ALA A 409 7.69 -20.22 13.13
N GLU A 410 8.53 -20.98 12.43
CA GLU A 410 9.31 -20.54 11.27
C GLU A 410 8.45 -20.38 10.01
N ASP A 411 7.44 -21.23 9.80
CA ASP A 411 6.50 -21.10 8.68
C ASP A 411 5.57 -19.88 8.87
N PHE A 412 5.18 -19.62 10.12
CA PHE A 412 4.40 -18.44 10.48
C PHE A 412 5.21 -17.15 10.28
N GLU A 413 6.49 -17.16 10.64
CA GLU A 413 7.42 -16.06 10.36
C GLU A 413 7.52 -15.78 8.86
N ARG A 414 7.61 -16.82 8.02
CA ARG A 414 7.65 -16.66 6.55
C ARG A 414 6.33 -16.14 5.96
N LEU A 415 5.19 -16.49 6.55
CA LEU A 415 3.89 -15.93 6.18
C LEU A 415 3.75 -14.46 6.61
N GLN A 416 4.23 -14.10 7.81
CA GLN A 416 4.18 -12.71 8.31
C GLN A 416 5.08 -11.76 7.51
N HIS A 417 6.16 -12.27 6.91
CA HIS A 417 7.07 -11.52 6.05
C HIS A 417 6.74 -11.63 4.56
N ALA A 418 5.68 -12.36 4.18
CA ALA A 418 5.25 -12.47 2.79
C ALA A 418 4.70 -11.12 2.31
N GLN A 419 5.17 -10.67 1.14
CA GLN A 419 4.84 -9.35 0.60
C GLN A 419 3.88 -9.42 -0.59
N SER A 420 3.57 -10.62 -1.07
CA SER A 420 2.66 -10.87 -2.18
C SER A 420 1.77 -12.10 -1.91
N SER A 421 0.64 -12.18 -2.60
CA SER A 421 -0.25 -13.35 -2.58
C SER A 421 0.48 -14.62 -3.05
N THR A 422 1.37 -14.49 -4.04
CA THR A 422 2.21 -15.58 -4.55
C THR A 422 3.20 -16.10 -3.50
N ASP A 423 3.77 -15.23 -2.66
CA ASP A 423 4.67 -15.65 -1.56
C ASP A 423 3.91 -16.44 -0.49
N VAL A 424 2.72 -15.97 -0.13
CA VAL A 424 1.81 -16.68 0.79
C VAL A 424 1.46 -18.04 0.22
N GLN A 425 1.06 -18.11 -1.06
CA GLN A 425 0.75 -19.36 -1.76
C GLN A 425 1.95 -20.30 -1.82
N ASN A 426 3.16 -19.81 -2.06
CA ASN A 426 4.38 -20.63 -2.10
C ASN A 426 4.74 -21.22 -0.73
N VAL A 427 4.63 -20.42 0.34
CA VAL A 427 4.88 -20.89 1.72
C VAL A 427 3.84 -21.92 2.13
N LEU A 428 2.55 -21.66 1.83
CA LEU A 428 1.46 -22.59 2.10
C LEU A 428 1.57 -23.86 1.25
N ALA A 429 1.84 -23.77 -0.05
CA ALA A 429 1.99 -24.91 -0.96
C ALA A 429 3.15 -25.83 -0.57
N ALA A 430 4.32 -25.25 -0.26
CA ALA A 430 5.48 -26.01 0.20
C ALA A 430 5.18 -26.77 1.51
N ARG A 431 4.28 -26.25 2.35
CA ARG A 431 3.87 -26.86 3.61
C ARG A 431 2.70 -27.84 3.44
N PHE A 432 1.74 -27.56 2.55
CA PHE A 432 0.64 -28.45 2.19
C PHE A 432 1.18 -29.80 1.69
N HIS A 433 2.23 -29.80 0.87
CA HIS A 433 2.92 -31.02 0.44
C HIS A 433 3.51 -31.87 1.58
N ARG A 434 3.85 -31.25 2.72
CA ARG A 434 4.34 -31.96 3.92
C ARG A 434 3.24 -32.36 4.89
N ILE A 435 2.11 -31.64 4.92
CA ILE A 435 0.96 -31.92 5.80
C ILE A 435 0.06 -33.00 5.21
N LEU A 436 0.01 -33.12 3.87
CA LEU A 436 -0.80 -34.10 3.13
C LEU A 436 -0.70 -35.55 3.65
N PRO A 437 0.48 -36.08 3.99
CA PRO A 437 0.62 -37.46 4.50
C PRO A 437 0.10 -37.64 5.93
N ASP A 438 0.21 -36.60 6.76
CA ASP A 438 -0.04 -36.68 8.21
C ASP A 438 -1.48 -36.27 8.59
N ASN A 439 -2.13 -35.44 7.77
CA ASN A 439 -3.52 -34.98 7.97
C ASN A 439 -4.29 -34.92 6.63
N PRO A 440 -4.54 -36.08 5.99
CA PRO A 440 -5.20 -36.14 4.68
C PRO A 440 -6.67 -35.69 4.71
N ASP A 441 -7.29 -35.64 5.88
CA ASP A 441 -8.65 -35.17 6.12
C ASP A 441 -8.82 -33.65 5.97
N LEU A 442 -7.72 -32.89 5.97
CA LEU A 442 -7.73 -31.44 5.72
C LEU A 442 -7.84 -31.08 4.23
N PHE A 443 -7.73 -32.06 3.33
CA PHE A 443 -7.75 -31.85 1.89
C PHE A 443 -8.98 -32.52 1.29
N ALA A 444 -9.76 -31.77 0.51
CA ALA A 444 -10.89 -32.32 -0.20
C ALA A 444 -10.41 -33.40 -1.19
N THR A 445 -10.98 -34.61 -1.09
CA THR A 445 -10.76 -35.63 -2.12
C THR A 445 -11.45 -35.15 -3.40
N LEU A 446 -10.68 -34.81 -4.43
CA LEU A 446 -11.22 -34.42 -5.73
C LEU A 446 -12.05 -35.59 -6.29
N VAL A 447 -13.36 -35.50 -6.16
CA VAL A 447 -14.29 -36.41 -6.82
C VAL A 447 -14.22 -36.08 -8.31
N ARG A 448 -13.90 -37.09 -9.13
CA ARG A 448 -13.89 -36.93 -10.59
C ARG A 448 -15.24 -36.33 -11.02
N TYR A 449 -15.18 -35.17 -11.66
CA TYR A 449 -16.32 -34.57 -12.31
C TYR A 449 -16.84 -35.54 -13.37
N THR A 450 -17.97 -36.19 -13.10
CA THR A 450 -18.74 -36.88 -14.14
C THR A 450 -19.82 -35.90 -14.58
N ALA A 451 -19.66 -35.34 -15.78
CA ALA A 451 -20.67 -34.49 -16.38
C ALA A 451 -22.05 -35.18 -16.35
N PRO A 452 -23.14 -34.47 -16.02
CA PRO A 452 -24.48 -35.03 -16.10
C PRO A 452 -24.77 -35.33 -17.57
N THR A 453 -25.05 -36.58 -17.88
CA THR A 453 -25.47 -37.04 -19.21
C THR A 453 -26.84 -36.44 -19.55
N ALA A 454 -26.80 -35.27 -20.19
CA ALA A 454 -27.90 -34.82 -21.03
C ALA A 454 -28.06 -35.83 -22.17
N SER A 455 -29.28 -36.30 -22.32
CA SER A 455 -29.68 -37.38 -23.20
C SER A 455 -29.43 -37.05 -24.67
N ALA A 456 -28.67 -37.91 -25.35
CA ALA A 456 -28.75 -38.10 -26.80
C ALA A 456 -28.85 -39.61 -27.09
N PRO A 457 -29.60 -40.02 -28.13
CA PRO A 457 -30.15 -41.36 -28.25
C PRO A 457 -29.20 -42.36 -28.91
N ASP A 458 -29.40 -43.63 -28.57
CA ASP A 458 -28.93 -44.87 -29.21
C ASP A 458 -27.98 -44.73 -30.41
N PHE A 459 -26.70 -45.06 -30.20
CA PHE A 459 -25.95 -45.81 -31.21
C PHE A 459 -24.99 -46.80 -30.55
N ALA A 460 -25.17 -48.07 -30.90
CA ALA A 460 -24.49 -49.23 -30.32
C ALA A 460 -23.09 -49.45 -30.93
N GLY A 461 -22.13 -49.81 -30.07
CA GLY A 461 -20.84 -50.37 -30.49
C GLY A 461 -19.80 -50.30 -29.37
N GLY A 462 -19.50 -51.44 -28.76
CA GLY A 462 -18.59 -51.57 -27.61
C GLY A 462 -17.11 -51.25 -27.88
N PRO A 463 -16.26 -51.31 -26.84
CA PRO A 463 -14.91 -50.76 -26.84
C PRO A 463 -13.86 -51.74 -27.40
N PRO A 464 -12.69 -51.24 -27.84
CA PRO A 464 -11.44 -51.96 -27.68
C PRO A 464 -10.47 -51.09 -26.85
N GLU A 465 -10.11 -51.51 -25.64
CA GLU A 465 -8.92 -52.32 -25.30
C GLU A 465 -7.60 -51.59 -25.56
N LEU A 466 -6.95 -51.22 -24.45
CA LEU A 466 -5.58 -50.76 -24.33
C LEU A 466 -4.61 -51.89 -24.68
N GLU A 467 -3.63 -51.62 -25.53
CA GLU A 467 -2.38 -52.38 -25.55
C GLU A 467 -1.16 -51.48 -25.43
N ASP A 468 -0.27 -51.99 -24.59
CA ASP A 468 1.00 -51.52 -24.10
C ASP A 468 2.11 -51.74 -25.14
N SER A 469 3.02 -50.76 -25.31
CA SER A 469 4.31 -51.00 -25.95
C SER A 469 5.32 -49.89 -25.66
N THR A 470 6.09 -50.14 -24.60
CA THR A 470 7.57 -50.14 -24.53
C THR A 470 8.37 -49.52 -25.69
N GLY A 471 9.41 -48.76 -25.34
CA GLY A 471 10.71 -48.86 -26.02
C GLY A 471 11.44 -47.54 -26.30
N ASP A 472 12.54 -47.34 -25.57
CA ASP A 472 13.57 -46.31 -25.77
C ASP A 472 14.03 -46.13 -27.24
N SER A 473 14.40 -44.90 -27.59
CA SER A 473 15.52 -44.62 -28.51
C SER A 473 16.08 -43.23 -28.29
N GLU A 474 17.36 -43.17 -27.93
CA GLU A 474 18.17 -41.97 -27.73
C GLU A 474 18.63 -41.31 -29.05
N SER A 475 18.65 -39.97 -29.07
CA SER A 475 19.64 -39.06 -29.69
C SER A 475 19.72 -38.96 -31.25
N PRO A 476 20.43 -37.98 -31.86
CA PRO A 476 20.78 -36.59 -31.50
C PRO A 476 20.71 -35.58 -32.69
N PHE A 477 21.01 -34.28 -32.43
CA PHE A 477 21.43 -33.22 -33.40
C PHE A 477 20.41 -32.85 -34.51
N THR A 478 20.00 -31.59 -34.64
CA THR A 478 20.77 -30.58 -35.38
C THR A 478 20.16 -29.20 -35.20
N SER A 479 21.03 -28.24 -34.91
CA SER A 479 20.82 -26.80 -35.01
C SER A 479 20.89 -26.37 -36.48
N GLU A 480 19.89 -25.62 -36.97
CA GLU A 480 20.07 -24.58 -37.99
C GLU A 480 18.88 -23.57 -37.97
N PRO A 481 19.15 -22.31 -38.37
CA PRO A 481 18.37 -21.11 -38.06
C PRO A 481 17.30 -20.83 -39.13
N TRP A 482 16.25 -20.13 -38.75
CA TRP A 482 15.25 -19.64 -39.72
C TRP A 482 15.31 -18.12 -39.77
N GLU A 483 15.84 -17.66 -40.92
CA GLU A 483 15.80 -16.30 -41.40
C GLU A 483 14.35 -15.89 -41.71
N ALA A 484 14.15 -14.57 -41.74
CA ALA A 484 12.93 -13.89 -42.09
C ALA A 484 12.41 -14.29 -43.48
N ASP A 485 11.10 -14.51 -43.57
CA ASP A 485 10.25 -14.29 -44.75
C ASP A 485 8.87 -13.89 -44.18
N GLU A 486 8.46 -12.64 -44.36
CA GLU A 486 7.51 -12.18 -45.39
C GLU A 486 6.05 -12.32 -44.92
N ASP A 487 5.48 -11.17 -44.53
CA ASP A 487 4.15 -10.69 -44.91
C ASP A 487 2.99 -11.72 -44.85
N GLU A 488 2.47 -11.95 -43.64
CA GLU A 488 1.05 -12.29 -43.47
C GLU A 488 0.30 -11.01 -43.10
N GLU A 489 -0.11 -10.31 -44.16
CA GLU A 489 -1.14 -9.28 -44.17
C GLU A 489 -2.45 -9.93 -43.69
N TRP A 490 -2.72 -9.86 -42.38
CA TRP A 490 -4.03 -10.22 -41.82
C TRP A 490 -4.99 -9.08 -42.16
N ASP A 491 -5.91 -9.42 -43.04
CA ASP A 491 -6.99 -8.62 -43.63
C ASP A 491 -7.99 -8.22 -42.52
N ASP A 492 -7.66 -7.18 -41.74
CA ASP A 492 -8.55 -6.52 -40.78
C ASP A 492 -9.53 -5.55 -41.50
N ASP A 493 -10.18 -6.02 -42.57
CA ASP A 493 -11.34 -5.36 -43.18
C ASP A 493 -12.62 -5.64 -42.35
N ILE A 494 -12.57 -5.35 -41.05
CA ILE A 494 -13.76 -4.96 -40.27
C ILE A 494 -13.81 -3.44 -40.36
N ASP A 495 -14.97 -2.90 -40.76
CA ASP A 495 -15.29 -1.46 -40.88
C ASP A 495 -14.89 -0.67 -39.60
N ASP A 496 -13.61 -0.33 -39.43
CA ASP A 496 -13.10 0.63 -38.44
C ASP A 496 -13.37 2.04 -38.98
N GLN A 497 -14.65 2.39 -39.06
CA GLN A 497 -15.00 3.80 -39.09
C GLN A 497 -14.62 4.36 -37.72
N PRO A 498 -13.72 5.36 -37.65
CA PRO A 498 -13.34 5.97 -36.38
C PRO A 498 -14.61 6.39 -35.67
N THR A 499 -14.77 5.97 -34.41
CA THR A 499 -15.92 6.39 -33.63
C THR A 499 -15.81 7.90 -33.38
N VAL A 500 -16.92 8.57 -33.08
CA VAL A 500 -16.91 10.02 -32.77
C VAL A 500 -15.95 10.33 -31.60
N HIS A 501 -15.74 9.34 -30.71
CA HIS A 501 -14.73 9.35 -29.67
C HIS A 501 -13.29 9.44 -30.22
N ASP A 502 -12.95 8.59 -31.18
CA ASP A 502 -11.60 8.51 -31.77
C ASP A 502 -11.26 9.77 -32.58
N GLU A 503 -12.26 10.36 -33.24
CA GLU A 503 -12.11 11.65 -33.92
C GLU A 503 -11.82 12.79 -32.93
N ALA A 504 -12.53 12.83 -31.80
CA ALA A 504 -12.36 13.85 -30.78
C ALA A 504 -10.99 13.74 -30.06
N LEU A 505 -10.53 12.52 -29.78
CA LEU A 505 -9.21 12.26 -29.23
C LEU A 505 -8.09 12.63 -30.21
N THR A 506 -8.23 12.25 -31.48
CA THR A 506 -7.25 12.58 -32.53
C THR A 506 -7.08 14.09 -32.66
N ALA A 507 -8.18 14.83 -32.77
CA ALA A 507 -8.15 16.28 -32.83
C ALA A 507 -7.56 16.92 -31.55
N SER A 508 -7.79 16.33 -30.38
CA SER A 508 -7.19 16.77 -29.12
C SER A 508 -5.67 16.51 -29.08
N HIS A 509 -5.23 15.37 -29.61
CA HIS A 509 -3.81 15.02 -29.71
C HIS A 509 -3.05 16.01 -30.62
N GLU A 510 -3.62 16.39 -31.76
CA GLU A 510 -3.04 17.42 -32.63
C GLU A 510 -2.86 18.77 -31.91
N LEU A 511 -3.84 19.19 -31.10
CA LEU A 511 -3.73 20.40 -30.29
C LEU A 511 -2.65 20.28 -29.21
N MET A 512 -2.51 19.10 -28.60
CA MET A 512 -1.48 18.79 -27.61
C MET A 512 -0.07 18.83 -28.21
N GLU A 513 0.13 18.31 -29.43
CA GLU A 513 1.41 18.40 -30.15
C GLU A 513 1.77 19.85 -30.51
N ARG A 514 0.79 20.63 -30.99
CA ARG A 514 0.99 22.07 -31.25
C ARG A 514 1.36 22.82 -29.98
N PHE A 515 0.71 22.51 -28.86
CA PHE A 515 1.02 23.09 -27.56
C PHE A 515 2.42 22.70 -27.07
N TYR A 516 2.81 21.43 -27.25
CA TYR A 516 4.17 20.96 -26.94
C TYR A 516 5.22 21.76 -27.72
N ALA A 517 5.06 21.89 -29.04
CA ALA A 517 5.96 22.67 -29.88
C ALA A 517 6.02 24.15 -29.45
N TYR A 518 4.89 24.72 -29.05
CA TYR A 518 4.81 26.08 -28.50
C TYR A 518 5.60 26.24 -27.19
N LEU A 519 5.52 25.27 -26.26
CA LEU A 519 6.28 25.30 -25.00
C LEU A 519 7.80 25.25 -25.24
N ILE A 520 8.24 24.42 -26.19
CA ILE A 520 9.65 24.36 -26.60
C ILE A 520 10.08 25.71 -27.20
N ALA A 521 9.26 26.31 -28.06
CA ALA A 521 9.55 27.62 -28.65
C ALA A 521 9.65 28.75 -27.60
N GLN A 522 8.95 28.63 -26.46
CA GLN A 522 9.07 29.53 -25.32
C GLN A 522 10.31 29.29 -24.44
N GLY A 523 11.15 28.32 -24.78
CA GLY A 523 12.37 27.99 -24.04
C GLY A 523 12.12 27.11 -22.81
N LYS A 524 11.01 26.37 -22.74
CA LYS A 524 10.82 25.33 -21.71
C LYS A 524 11.67 24.11 -22.05
N SER A 525 12.10 23.38 -21.02
CA SER A 525 12.79 22.10 -21.23
C SER A 525 11.84 21.06 -21.79
N GLU A 526 12.39 20.10 -22.52
CA GLU A 526 11.66 18.96 -23.09
C GLU A 526 10.86 18.21 -22.03
N ALA A 527 11.49 17.90 -20.89
CA ALA A 527 10.81 17.25 -19.76
C ALA A 527 9.63 18.07 -19.21
N THR A 528 9.73 19.40 -19.18
CA THR A 528 8.62 20.26 -18.73
C THR A 528 7.50 20.28 -19.77
N ALA A 529 7.83 20.37 -21.05
CA ALA A 529 6.84 20.37 -22.13
C ALA A 529 6.08 19.03 -22.18
N ALA A 530 6.81 17.91 -22.10
CA ALA A 530 6.22 16.57 -22.09
C ALA A 530 5.29 16.36 -20.88
N SER A 531 5.73 16.77 -19.68
CA SER A 531 4.89 16.70 -18.48
C SER A 531 3.62 17.55 -18.61
N ARG A 532 3.73 18.81 -19.07
CA ARG A 532 2.58 19.71 -19.22
C ARG A 532 1.60 19.24 -20.28
N THR A 533 2.08 18.64 -21.35
CA THR A 533 1.24 18.05 -22.39
C THR A 533 0.61 16.75 -21.89
N GLY A 534 1.36 15.89 -21.20
CA GLY A 534 0.85 14.64 -20.62
C GLY A 534 -0.30 14.85 -19.65
N ASP A 535 -0.23 15.87 -18.79
CA ASP A 535 -1.34 16.22 -17.87
C ASP A 535 -2.67 16.46 -18.61
N LEU A 536 -2.64 17.00 -19.85
CA LEU A 536 -3.85 17.35 -20.60
C LEU A 536 -4.61 16.11 -21.09
N TRP A 537 -3.95 14.96 -21.19
CA TRP A 537 -4.55 13.73 -21.68
C TRP A 537 -5.75 13.31 -20.84
N ILE A 538 -5.68 13.52 -19.52
CA ILE A 538 -6.76 13.25 -18.57
C ILE A 538 -8.05 13.98 -18.95
N TYR A 539 -7.94 15.25 -19.34
CA TYR A 539 -9.10 16.05 -19.69
C TYR A 539 -9.54 15.83 -21.14
N ALA A 540 -8.62 15.52 -22.03
CA ALA A 540 -8.92 15.15 -23.41
C ALA A 540 -9.75 13.86 -23.47
N ASP A 541 -9.31 12.84 -22.74
CA ASP A 541 -10.00 11.56 -22.58
C ASP A 541 -11.39 11.76 -21.96
N PHE A 542 -11.48 12.46 -20.82
CA PHE A 542 -12.77 12.80 -20.22
C PHE A 542 -13.75 13.49 -21.19
N LEU A 543 -13.28 14.46 -21.98
CA LEU A 543 -14.14 15.14 -22.96
C LEU A 543 -14.56 14.21 -24.10
N ALA A 544 -13.66 13.36 -24.59
CA ALA A 544 -13.96 12.42 -25.65
C ALA A 544 -14.96 11.35 -25.17
N SER A 545 -14.69 10.70 -24.04
CA SER A 545 -15.49 9.57 -23.53
C SER A 545 -16.88 9.98 -23.06
N TYR A 546 -17.01 11.15 -22.42
CA TYR A 546 -18.29 11.56 -21.84
C TYR A 546 -19.04 12.62 -22.65
N TYR A 547 -18.34 13.41 -23.48
CA TYR A 547 -18.95 14.53 -24.21
C TYR A 547 -18.79 14.44 -25.72
N ALA A 548 -18.01 13.48 -26.24
CA ALA A 548 -17.60 13.44 -27.65
C ALA A 548 -17.05 14.79 -28.13
N GLN A 549 -16.29 15.46 -27.27
CA GLN A 549 -15.76 16.81 -27.47
C GLN A 549 -14.23 16.82 -27.52
N THR A 550 -13.69 17.78 -28.25
CA THR A 550 -12.25 18.05 -28.29
C THR A 550 -11.81 18.95 -27.14
N LEU A 551 -10.51 18.97 -26.83
CA LEU A 551 -9.92 19.93 -25.89
C LEU A 551 -10.24 21.40 -26.20
N ALA A 552 -10.47 21.76 -27.47
CA ALA A 552 -10.84 23.12 -27.85
C ALA A 552 -12.29 23.49 -27.44
N GLU A 553 -13.17 22.50 -27.30
CA GLU A 553 -14.60 22.67 -26.98
C GLU A 553 -14.88 22.60 -25.47
N GLY A 554 -13.89 22.18 -24.69
CA GLY A 554 -13.96 22.21 -23.24
C GLY A 554 -14.32 23.60 -22.70
N ASN A 555 -15.15 23.63 -21.67
CA ASN A 555 -15.69 24.85 -21.07
C ASN A 555 -15.66 24.77 -19.54
N TYR A 556 -16.24 25.77 -18.87
CA TYR A 556 -16.26 25.83 -17.41
C TYR A 556 -16.96 24.60 -16.81
N THR A 557 -18.10 24.19 -17.37
CA THR A 557 -18.93 23.11 -16.83
C THR A 557 -18.23 21.77 -16.90
N THR A 558 -17.62 21.45 -18.04
CA THR A 558 -16.86 20.20 -18.22
C THR A 558 -15.59 20.19 -17.37
N LEU A 559 -14.94 21.34 -17.16
CA LEU A 559 -13.81 21.43 -16.21
C LEU A 559 -14.23 21.28 -14.75
N ASP A 560 -15.36 21.85 -14.34
CA ASP A 560 -15.88 21.70 -12.97
C ASP A 560 -16.15 20.23 -12.67
N GLU A 561 -16.81 19.52 -13.59
CA GLU A 561 -17.08 18.08 -13.45
C GLU A 561 -15.80 17.24 -13.52
N CYS A 562 -14.91 17.55 -14.47
CA CYS A 562 -13.64 16.85 -14.57
C CYS A 562 -12.81 16.96 -13.28
N LEU A 563 -12.67 18.16 -12.73
CA LEU A 563 -11.74 18.42 -11.62
C LEU A 563 -12.33 18.06 -10.24
N PHE A 564 -13.64 18.28 -10.04
CA PHE A 564 -14.27 18.09 -8.74
C PHE A 564 -15.02 16.77 -8.59
N PHE A 565 -15.11 15.95 -9.65
CA PHE A 565 -15.80 14.66 -9.59
C PHE A 565 -15.03 13.53 -10.29
N PHE A 566 -14.68 13.70 -11.56
CA PHE A 566 -14.03 12.63 -12.33
C PHE A 566 -12.59 12.37 -11.89
N TYR A 567 -11.76 13.43 -11.82
CA TYR A 567 -10.34 13.35 -11.52
C TYR A 567 -10.02 12.66 -10.19
N PRO A 568 -10.67 13.01 -9.06
CA PRO A 568 -10.39 12.36 -7.79
C PRO A 568 -10.72 10.86 -7.78
N ARG A 569 -11.71 10.44 -8.58
CA ARG A 569 -12.25 9.07 -8.56
C ARG A 569 -11.62 8.13 -9.58
N ARG A 570 -11.43 8.59 -10.82
CA ARG A 570 -11.11 7.73 -11.97
C ARG A 570 -9.63 7.75 -12.34
N VAL A 571 -8.88 8.77 -11.92
CA VAL A 571 -7.46 8.87 -12.25
C VAL A 571 -6.66 8.12 -11.20
N ALA A 572 -6.07 6.99 -11.61
CA ALA A 572 -5.16 6.23 -10.77
C ALA A 572 -4.02 7.12 -10.24
N ASN A 573 -3.74 7.03 -8.93
CA ASN A 573 -2.74 7.86 -8.24
C ASN A 573 -3.02 9.38 -8.29
N SER A 574 -4.30 9.79 -8.29
CA SER A 574 -4.65 11.19 -8.09
C SER A 574 -3.98 11.72 -6.81
N SER A 575 -3.50 12.97 -6.84
CA SER A 575 -2.86 13.56 -5.66
C SER A 575 -3.10 15.07 -5.59
N PRO A 576 -3.04 15.69 -4.40
CA PRO A 576 -3.19 17.14 -4.27
C PRO A 576 -2.13 17.92 -5.05
N ARG A 577 -0.96 17.33 -5.28
CA ARG A 577 0.09 17.91 -6.13
C ARG A 577 -0.28 17.79 -7.61
N GLY A 578 -0.66 16.60 -8.06
CA GLY A 578 -1.09 16.33 -9.44
C GLY A 578 -2.25 17.24 -9.86
N ALA A 579 -3.25 17.42 -9.00
CA ALA A 579 -4.37 18.33 -9.22
C ALA A 579 -3.94 19.78 -9.51
N ARG A 580 -2.95 20.29 -8.76
CA ARG A 580 -2.41 21.66 -8.97
C ARG A 580 -1.59 21.76 -10.26
N GLU A 581 -0.86 20.70 -10.59
CA GLU A 581 -0.09 20.60 -11.83
C GLU A 581 -1.04 20.57 -13.03
N LEU A 582 -2.07 19.72 -13.01
CA LEU A 582 -3.15 19.66 -14.01
C LEU A 582 -3.82 21.02 -14.22
N CYS A 583 -4.26 21.70 -13.16
CA CYS A 583 -4.85 23.04 -13.25
C CYS A 583 -3.89 24.06 -13.90
N THR A 584 -2.58 23.92 -13.65
CA THR A 584 -1.56 24.79 -14.24
C THR A 584 -1.38 24.51 -15.72
N SER A 585 -1.38 23.24 -16.11
CA SER A 585 -1.29 22.77 -17.49
C SER A 585 -2.50 23.23 -18.30
N LEU A 586 -3.72 23.05 -17.77
CA LEU A 586 -4.97 23.53 -18.38
C LEU A 586 -4.98 25.05 -18.60
N LYS A 587 -4.57 25.84 -17.60
CA LYS A 587 -4.46 27.31 -17.75
C LYS A 587 -3.50 27.69 -18.86
N GLN A 588 -2.33 27.06 -18.94
CA GLN A 588 -1.32 27.37 -19.95
C GLN A 588 -1.81 26.97 -21.34
N PHE A 589 -2.46 25.80 -21.46
CA PHE A 589 -3.04 25.31 -22.70
C PHE A 589 -4.14 26.23 -23.23
N TYR A 590 -5.13 26.60 -22.42
CA TYR A 590 -6.17 27.54 -22.86
C TYR A 590 -5.64 28.96 -23.12
N SER A 591 -4.57 29.37 -22.43
CA SER A 591 -3.87 30.62 -22.79
C SER A 591 -3.24 30.53 -24.18
N PHE A 592 -2.69 29.37 -24.55
CA PHE A 592 -2.19 29.08 -25.90
C PHE A 592 -3.33 29.07 -26.93
N LEU A 593 -4.44 28.36 -26.67
CA LEU A 593 -5.60 28.36 -27.56
C LEU A 593 -6.18 29.74 -27.80
N ARG A 594 -6.18 30.62 -26.79
CA ARG A 594 -6.59 32.01 -26.97
C ARG A 594 -5.64 32.78 -27.89
N MET A 595 -4.33 32.56 -27.79
CA MET A 595 -3.37 33.18 -28.71
C MET A 595 -3.59 32.73 -30.15
N GLU A 596 -3.93 31.45 -30.34
CA GLU A 596 -4.30 30.86 -31.62
C GLU A 596 -5.74 31.23 -32.07
N GLN A 597 -6.48 32.01 -31.27
CA GLN A 597 -7.88 32.40 -31.51
C GLN A 597 -8.85 31.22 -31.66
N ILE A 598 -8.53 30.09 -31.00
CA ILE A 598 -9.34 28.86 -31.02
C ILE A 598 -10.39 28.87 -29.90
N ALA A 599 -10.02 29.26 -28.68
CA ALA A 599 -10.91 29.21 -27.51
C ALA A 599 -10.67 30.37 -26.51
N ASP A 600 -11.64 30.64 -25.64
CA ASP A 600 -11.50 31.57 -24.51
C ASP A 600 -10.63 30.94 -23.39
N ASP A 601 -9.94 31.76 -22.59
CA ASP A 601 -9.13 31.33 -21.45
C ASP A 601 -9.69 31.78 -20.09
N ARG A 602 -10.79 32.54 -20.08
CA ARG A 602 -11.36 33.09 -18.83
C ARG A 602 -11.75 31.98 -17.85
N PHE A 603 -12.43 30.94 -18.30
CA PHE A 603 -12.86 29.84 -17.44
C PHE A 603 -11.67 29.03 -16.89
N ALA A 604 -10.67 28.72 -17.71
CA ALA A 604 -9.47 27.99 -17.28
C ALA A 604 -8.62 28.78 -16.27
N ARG A 605 -8.54 30.11 -16.42
CA ARG A 605 -7.87 30.98 -15.43
C ARG A 605 -8.61 30.99 -14.09
N GLU A 606 -9.94 31.00 -14.13
CA GLU A 606 -10.75 30.96 -12.92
C GLU A 606 -10.62 29.61 -12.20
N MET A 607 -10.65 28.49 -12.94
CA MET A 607 -10.35 27.17 -12.39
C MET A 607 -8.96 27.09 -11.75
N TRP A 608 -7.94 27.66 -12.41
CA TRP A 608 -6.59 27.68 -11.84
C TRP A 608 -6.46 28.50 -10.55
N ARG A 609 -7.26 29.55 -10.37
CA ARG A 609 -7.32 30.28 -9.08
C ARG A 609 -7.85 29.39 -7.96
N ARG A 610 -8.70 28.43 -8.31
CA ARG A 610 -9.35 27.47 -7.42
C ARG A 610 -8.63 26.13 -7.31
N ARG A 611 -7.41 26.01 -7.85
CA ARG A 611 -6.62 24.76 -7.80
C ARG A 611 -6.41 24.19 -6.39
N ASP A 612 -6.41 25.05 -5.37
CA ASP A 612 -6.27 24.62 -3.98
C ASP A 612 -7.58 24.00 -3.44
N GLN A 613 -8.74 24.38 -3.99
CA GLN A 613 -10.01 23.69 -3.73
C GLN A 613 -10.02 22.30 -4.37
N VAL A 614 -9.55 22.18 -5.63
CA VAL A 614 -9.43 20.88 -6.32
C VAL A 614 -8.50 19.95 -5.52
N ALA A 615 -7.34 20.46 -5.11
CA ALA A 615 -6.38 19.70 -4.31
C ALA A 615 -6.96 19.26 -2.94
N ARG A 616 -7.83 20.08 -2.33
CA ARG A 616 -8.52 19.73 -1.07
C ARG A 616 -9.59 18.67 -1.26
N VAL A 617 -10.28 18.66 -2.40
CA VAL A 617 -11.26 17.59 -2.69
C VAL A 617 -10.55 16.25 -2.85
N VAL A 618 -9.40 16.21 -3.55
CA VAL A 618 -8.57 15.00 -3.64
C VAL A 618 -8.08 14.57 -2.24
N ASP A 619 -7.54 15.50 -1.45
CA ASP A 619 -7.05 15.22 -0.10
C ASP A 619 -8.15 14.70 0.84
N LEU A 620 -9.38 15.21 0.71
CA LEU A 620 -10.53 14.73 1.49
C LEU A 620 -11.03 13.38 0.99
N TYR A 621 -11.01 13.13 -0.32
CA TYR A 621 -11.37 11.83 -0.89
C TYR A 621 -10.41 10.74 -0.41
N ASP A 622 -9.10 11.00 -0.45
CA ASP A 622 -8.05 10.09 0.06
C ASP A 622 -8.20 9.77 1.56
N GLN A 623 -8.93 10.60 2.32
CA GLN A 623 -9.19 10.40 3.75
C GLN A 623 -10.46 9.59 4.04
N ILE A 624 -11.35 9.43 3.05
CA ILE A 624 -12.57 8.61 3.17
C ILE A 624 -12.15 7.15 3.09
N ASP A 625 -12.50 6.38 4.11
CA ASP A 625 -12.22 4.94 4.16
C ASP A 625 -13.49 4.19 3.72
N VAL A 626 -13.34 3.24 2.79
CA VAL A 626 -14.44 2.44 2.22
C VAL A 626 -15.14 1.61 3.30
N GLU A 627 -14.42 1.23 4.36
CA GLU A 627 -14.99 0.48 5.48
C GLU A 627 -15.68 1.37 6.53
N SER A 628 -15.69 2.69 6.36
CA SER A 628 -16.40 3.60 7.26
C SER A 628 -17.90 3.28 7.25
N PRO A 629 -18.55 3.15 8.43
CA PRO A 629 -20.02 3.03 8.50
C PRO A 629 -20.75 4.25 7.91
N GLN A 630 -20.05 5.36 7.68
CA GLN A 630 -20.56 6.57 7.04
C GLN A 630 -19.95 6.81 5.66
N PHE A 631 -19.29 5.81 5.05
CA PHE A 631 -18.65 5.92 3.73
C PHE A 631 -19.56 6.59 2.71
N GLU A 632 -20.75 6.04 2.47
CA GLU A 632 -21.70 6.57 1.50
C GLU A 632 -22.06 8.03 1.79
N ARG A 633 -22.28 8.35 3.06
CA ARG A 633 -22.61 9.71 3.48
C ARG A 633 -21.44 10.65 3.22
N LEU A 634 -20.22 10.27 3.58
CA LEU A 634 -19.00 11.05 3.34
C LEU A 634 -18.78 11.27 1.83
N PHE A 635 -18.88 10.20 1.05
CA PHE A 635 -18.71 10.19 -0.40
C PHE A 635 -19.72 11.10 -1.10
N VAL A 636 -21.02 10.86 -0.87
CA VAL A 636 -22.10 11.62 -1.51
C VAL A 636 -22.03 13.09 -1.12
N ARG A 637 -21.66 13.41 0.13
CA ARG A 637 -21.46 14.79 0.58
C ARG A 637 -20.25 15.47 -0.06
N LEU A 638 -19.12 14.76 -0.21
CA LEU A 638 -17.91 15.30 -0.80
C LEU A 638 -18.12 15.67 -2.27
N PHE A 639 -18.90 14.88 -3.00
CA PHE A 639 -19.10 15.05 -4.44
C PHE A 639 -20.38 15.78 -4.84
N ALA A 640 -21.08 16.43 -3.90
CA ALA A 640 -22.19 17.31 -4.24
C ALA A 640 -21.74 18.43 -5.21
N PRO A 641 -22.53 18.78 -6.24
CA PRO A 641 -23.89 18.31 -6.54
C PRO A 641 -23.97 17.04 -7.42
N TYR A 642 -22.84 16.47 -7.87
CA TYR A 642 -22.83 15.39 -8.87
C TYR A 642 -23.46 14.09 -8.39
N THR A 643 -23.65 13.96 -7.08
CA THR A 643 -24.29 12.82 -6.40
C THR A 643 -25.72 13.13 -5.93
N ALA A 644 -26.21 14.36 -6.09
CA ALA A 644 -27.47 14.85 -5.53
C ALA A 644 -28.74 14.49 -6.31
#